data_AF-A0A1M7IDQ7-F1
#
_entry.id   AF-A0A1M7IDQ7-F1
#
_cell.length_a   1.000
_cell.length_b   1.000
_cell.length_c   1.000
_cell.angle_alpha   90.00
_cell.angle_beta   90.00
_cell.angle_gamma   90.00
#
_symmetry.space_group_name_H-M   'P 1'
#
loop_
_entity.id
_entity.type
_entity.pdbx_description
1 polymer ?
#
loop_
_entity_poly.entity_id
_entity_poly.type
_entity_poly.pdbx_seq_one_letter_code
_entity_poly.pdbx_strand_id
1 'polypeptide(L)'
;MCVSKTSPMSKMTLLISLRYCYFLLLLTAVKATCQENYTARWYTADNNELPQSSVKAIVQGKYNFIWITTENGLVRYDGHTFLTFNSSNTDLKECRFTEILGNVQKDSLYCFNTEKKELVLINQRTIKIIKKGSPAYNITRNGQRFFYHDGLPSHNTINPREAYYIRMPNGNLFFVDTEKVELCDAKKKTIYKIAYKSENIFKFFALNDKLYYVKNNGDYDSFSDTGKSSGKLNSPLFNTKQKRYWNITANQVFFYSKNKIYLLTNEKGRLSAVPLVNFAEFEKSNIISIFYDKKSQKLYLGSYTNGLCIITFPAFKTIKKDIHKSAEIYYAALPYTDSTIVTAEGLIFNNKKVLDSIPFLKSMELNEHISIAKDDENNLWVGRRNGVHCYLKKSDYKTHISYDLKQCPKTIFKDDNNTIWISLQKDEYNHAKLYCIRNKVLKLIKILKFNITYIAQYDYNTLYFGTEKGLFKYKIDTGTFSIVKKSERLNIRSIFIDSEKKIWITTYEKGFFLYSDGVLSTFPIDEDNYLNSAHCLIEDKKGFFWIPTNKGLFQVSRMALLKYAKNKSTPIYYHLYNKEDGFLTNEFNGGCQPCGNILQNDQIALPSMNGIVFFNPYKIKTLLPNRKFYIDKVIVDQKSFFPKDTIVLKNNFQRVSFLIAYPYYGNPENIHLEAKLDKGTYSRWEKIRSEKSISFTTLPPGEYTLTIRGLSSFEGNYVYKKVTLIVPAMFHQTVWFTILCYLLVVLFLFFMWHLRLYYIKLKNVMLKEVIEKKTKKLAKTVNKLKATEKNLKQEIKQQETLVKSISHDIKSPLKFLMASLNHLSDNINIQQDEKLKRQIETIQLSSDQLYEYVENLIKYSTIFIEGRKLEDKGYSLHDLIEEKIQIFEKIAASENTVIINKVPQDFFIKTNKKALSIIIHNLLDNATKNTNNGEIELQCATKDNMLSLIIMDNGKGMSKELIDYYLDFYKNPIVKNYHLGLHMIIELLIIIKGDINISSSINEGTIIEIIVEYT
;
A
#
# COMPACT_ATOMS: atom_id res chain seq x y z
N MET A 1 83.18 36.23 64.07
CA MET A 1 83.96 37.19 63.25
C MET A 1 83.18 37.50 61.98
N CYS A 2 83.00 38.79 61.71
CA CYS A 2 82.55 39.46 60.49
C CYS A 2 81.18 39.16 59.83
N VAL A 3 80.40 40.25 59.84
CA VAL A 3 79.22 40.61 59.04
C VAL A 3 79.58 40.73 57.55
N SER A 4 78.65 40.36 56.65
CA SER A 4 78.44 41.14 55.43
C SER A 4 76.95 41.20 55.05
N LYS A 5 76.52 42.41 54.67
CA LYS A 5 75.17 42.84 54.32
C LYS A 5 74.78 42.35 52.92
N THR A 6 73.51 41.96 52.74
CA THR A 6 72.82 42.10 51.45
C THR A 6 71.40 42.66 51.66
N SER A 7 70.89 43.31 50.61
CA SER A 7 70.05 44.51 50.60
C SER A 7 68.53 44.30 50.67
N PRO A 8 67.74 45.34 51.02
CA PRO A 8 66.27 45.30 51.09
C PRO A 8 65.60 45.47 49.72
N MET A 9 66.17 44.90 48.65
CA MET A 9 65.68 45.07 47.27
C MET A 9 64.87 43.88 46.72
N SER A 10 64.65 42.82 47.52
CA SER A 10 63.89 41.63 47.07
C SER A 10 62.43 41.59 47.57
N LYS A 11 62.08 42.27 48.66
CA LYS A 11 60.69 42.26 49.18
C LYS A 11 59.76 43.20 48.42
N MET A 12 60.27 44.31 47.86
CA MET A 12 59.44 45.26 47.12
C MET A 12 59.11 44.77 45.70
N THR A 13 60.03 44.05 45.05
CA THR A 13 59.79 43.36 43.77
C THR A 13 58.83 42.18 43.91
N LEU A 14 58.82 41.49 45.05
CA LEU A 14 57.86 40.40 45.31
C LEU A 14 56.42 40.92 45.54
N LEU A 15 56.27 42.06 46.23
CA LEU A 15 54.96 42.69 46.44
C LEU A 15 54.41 43.37 45.18
N ILE A 16 55.28 43.95 44.34
CA ILE A 16 54.89 44.51 43.04
C ILE A 16 54.53 43.38 42.06
N SER A 17 55.29 42.28 42.03
CA SER A 17 54.96 41.12 41.17
C SER A 17 53.69 40.37 41.62
N LEU A 18 53.40 40.28 42.93
CA LEU A 18 52.11 39.77 43.41
C LEU A 18 50.94 40.69 43.06
N ARG A 19 51.13 42.02 43.11
CA ARG A 19 50.11 42.99 42.66
C ARG A 19 49.88 42.91 41.15
N TYR A 20 50.93 42.77 40.34
CA TYR A 20 50.80 42.55 38.90
C TYR A 20 50.17 41.19 38.59
N CYS A 21 50.47 40.13 39.35
CA CYS A 21 49.78 38.84 39.20
C CYS A 21 48.30 38.92 39.59
N TYR A 22 47.93 39.66 40.65
CA TYR A 22 46.53 39.91 40.99
C TYR A 22 45.82 40.81 39.96
N PHE A 23 46.53 41.78 39.38
CA PHE A 23 45.99 42.64 38.31
C PHE A 23 45.85 41.88 36.97
N LEU A 24 46.76 40.96 36.67
CA LEU A 24 46.67 40.02 35.55
C LEU A 24 45.59 38.95 35.77
N LEU A 25 45.37 38.49 37.01
CA LEU A 25 44.26 37.61 37.39
C LEU A 25 42.90 38.33 37.38
N LEU A 26 42.87 39.64 37.60
CA LEU A 26 41.69 40.50 37.40
C LEU A 26 41.45 40.82 35.92
N LEU A 27 42.49 40.85 35.08
CA LEU A 27 42.40 40.97 33.62
C LEU A 27 42.07 39.64 32.92
N THR A 28 42.36 38.49 33.55
CA THR A 28 41.73 37.21 33.24
C THR A 28 40.42 37.06 34.02
N ALA A 29 39.56 38.07 33.95
CA ALA A 29 38.14 37.81 34.01
C ALA A 29 37.85 36.80 32.91
N VAL A 30 37.78 35.52 33.30
CA VAL A 30 37.18 34.46 32.50
C VAL A 30 35.91 35.09 31.95
N LYS A 31 35.88 35.35 30.65
CA LYS A 31 34.61 35.60 29.97
C LYS A 31 33.81 34.38 30.34
N ALA A 32 32.94 34.51 31.33
CA ALA A 32 31.84 33.60 31.50
C ALA A 32 31.12 33.72 30.16
N THR A 33 31.42 32.78 29.26
CA THR A 33 30.69 32.55 28.04
C THR A 33 29.32 32.11 28.53
N CYS A 34 28.48 33.10 28.84
CA CYS A 34 27.07 32.90 28.98
C CYS A 34 26.66 32.29 27.65
N GLN A 35 26.23 31.02 27.69
CA GLN A 35 25.78 30.31 26.51
C GLN A 35 24.79 31.21 25.77
N GLU A 36 25.13 31.54 24.53
CA GLU A 36 24.28 32.38 23.72
C GLU A 36 22.95 31.64 23.53
N ASN A 37 21.83 32.27 23.93
CA ASN A 37 20.49 31.66 23.87
C ASN A 37 19.92 31.68 22.43
N TYR A 38 20.75 31.37 21.43
CA TYR A 38 20.34 31.27 20.03
C TYR A 38 21.27 30.30 19.28
N THR A 39 20.79 29.78 18.15
CA THR A 39 21.60 29.04 17.18
C THR A 39 21.58 29.78 15.85
N ALA A 40 22.73 30.01 15.24
CA ALA A 40 22.85 30.61 13.93
C ALA A 40 23.31 29.57 12.90
N ARG A 41 22.62 29.47 11.77
CA ARG A 41 23.04 28.66 10.62
C ARG A 41 23.15 29.54 9.39
N TRP A 42 24.31 29.46 8.74
CA TRP A 42 24.59 30.13 7.48
C TRP A 42 24.27 29.20 6.31
N TYR A 43 23.50 29.71 5.36
CA TYR A 43 23.21 29.08 4.07
C TYR A 43 23.98 29.88 3.01
N THR A 44 24.79 29.21 2.21
CA THR A 44 25.71 29.82 1.23
C THR A 44 25.66 29.08 -0.11
N ALA A 45 26.26 29.67 -1.14
CA ALA A 45 26.50 28.99 -2.41
C ALA A 45 27.45 27.80 -2.27
N ASP A 46 28.46 27.89 -1.40
CA ASP A 46 29.48 26.85 -1.20
C ASP A 46 28.88 25.54 -0.66
N ASN A 47 27.79 25.65 0.12
CA ASN A 47 27.07 24.48 0.66
C ASN A 47 25.99 23.95 -0.31
N ASN A 48 25.87 24.51 -1.52
CA ASN A 48 24.82 24.21 -2.51
C ASN A 48 23.37 24.43 -2.00
N GLU A 49 23.18 25.22 -0.94
CA GLU A 49 21.85 25.47 -0.36
C GLU A 49 21.20 26.76 -0.88
N LEU A 50 22.01 27.72 -1.36
CA LEU A 50 21.57 28.92 -2.05
C LEU A 50 22.21 29.01 -3.44
N PRO A 51 21.54 29.62 -4.43
CA PRO A 51 22.13 29.80 -5.77
C PRO A 51 23.28 30.80 -5.79
N GLN A 52 23.34 31.72 -4.82
CA GLN A 52 24.38 32.74 -4.68
C GLN A 52 24.37 33.32 -3.25
N SER A 53 25.55 33.70 -2.72
CA SER A 53 25.74 34.15 -1.33
C SER A 53 25.41 35.63 -1.05
N SER A 54 24.74 36.35 -1.95
CA SER A 54 24.29 37.73 -1.73
C SER A 54 22.77 37.72 -1.58
N VAL A 55 22.30 38.12 -0.40
CA VAL A 55 20.88 38.15 -0.06
C VAL A 55 20.44 39.59 0.15
N LYS A 56 19.84 40.18 -0.89
CA LYS A 56 19.58 41.63 -0.95
C LYS A 56 18.29 42.04 -0.25
N ALA A 57 17.23 41.25 -0.36
CA ALA A 57 15.96 41.49 0.31
C ALA A 57 15.28 40.19 0.70
N ILE A 58 14.49 40.23 1.77
CA ILE A 58 13.77 39.08 2.34
C ILE A 58 12.36 39.52 2.71
N VAL A 59 11.33 38.79 2.29
CA VAL A 59 9.95 39.06 2.72
C VAL A 59 9.13 37.77 2.76
N GLN A 60 8.23 37.65 3.73
CA GLN A 60 7.23 36.56 3.72
C GLN A 60 6.01 36.97 2.89
N GLY A 61 5.68 36.17 1.87
CA GLY A 61 4.52 36.38 1.02
C GLY A 61 3.20 35.91 1.67
N LYS A 62 2.07 36.16 1.00
CA LYS A 62 0.71 35.84 1.50
C LYS A 62 0.50 34.38 1.89
N TYR A 63 1.17 33.47 1.19
CA TYR A 63 1.05 32.02 1.41
C TYR A 63 2.07 31.47 2.42
N ASN A 64 2.72 32.34 3.19
CA ASN A 64 3.75 32.04 4.20
C ASN A 64 5.12 31.58 3.67
N PHE A 65 5.35 31.55 2.35
CA PHE A 65 6.69 31.36 1.82
C PHE A 65 7.55 32.60 2.01
N ILE A 66 8.82 32.41 2.31
CA ILE A 66 9.82 33.47 2.35
C ILE A 66 10.39 33.64 0.96
N TRP A 67 10.38 34.86 0.45
CA TRP A 67 10.96 35.26 -0.82
C TRP A 67 12.24 36.04 -0.57
N ILE A 68 13.26 35.74 -1.36
CA ILE A 68 14.63 36.21 -1.21
C ILE A 68 15.12 36.63 -2.59
N THR A 69 15.74 37.81 -2.69
CA THR A 69 16.43 38.24 -3.91
C THR A 69 17.94 38.00 -3.80
N THR A 70 18.54 37.51 -4.89
CA THR A 70 19.97 37.24 -4.99
C THR A 70 20.54 37.80 -6.30
N GLU A 71 21.86 37.74 -6.47
CA GLU A 71 22.51 38.06 -7.76
C GLU A 71 22.28 36.98 -8.83
N ASN A 72 21.76 35.82 -8.47
CA ASN A 72 21.51 34.69 -9.38
C ASN A 72 20.08 34.14 -9.26
N GLY A 73 19.11 35.06 -9.21
CA GLY A 73 17.69 34.76 -9.30
C GLY A 73 16.91 35.07 -8.02
N LEU A 74 15.61 34.82 -8.11
CA LEU A 74 14.69 34.87 -6.97
C LEU A 74 14.64 33.51 -6.29
N VAL A 75 14.61 33.50 -4.97
CA VAL A 75 14.56 32.27 -4.18
C VAL A 75 13.30 32.27 -3.32
N ARG A 76 12.56 31.17 -3.35
CA ARG A 76 11.39 30.91 -2.51
C ARG A 76 11.74 29.80 -1.52
N TYR A 77 11.57 30.07 -0.24
CA TYR A 77 11.91 29.19 0.86
C TYR A 77 10.66 28.80 1.66
N ASP A 78 10.42 27.50 1.80
CA ASP A 78 9.26 26.95 2.53
C ASP A 78 9.57 26.60 4.00
N GLY A 79 10.81 26.80 4.45
CA GLY A 79 11.29 26.40 5.78
C GLY A 79 12.22 25.18 5.76
N HIS A 80 12.25 24.44 4.66
CA HIS A 80 13.13 23.27 4.49
C HIS A 80 13.87 23.28 3.15
N THR A 81 13.20 23.75 2.10
CA THR A 81 13.67 23.69 0.73
C THR A 81 13.73 25.08 0.12
N PHE A 82 14.83 25.37 -0.58
CA PHE A 82 15.00 26.57 -1.39
C PHE A 82 14.68 26.25 -2.84
N LEU A 83 13.72 26.96 -3.43
CA LEU A 83 13.39 26.90 -4.85
C LEU A 83 13.88 28.16 -5.54
N THR A 84 14.79 28.01 -6.49
CA THR A 84 15.38 29.13 -7.26
C THR A 84 14.65 29.34 -8.58
N PHE A 85 14.42 30.59 -8.94
CA PHE A 85 13.91 31.06 -10.24
C PHE A 85 14.99 31.92 -10.92
N ASN A 86 15.59 31.42 -11.99
CA ASN A 86 16.67 32.07 -12.75
C ASN A 86 16.55 31.75 -14.26
N SER A 87 17.50 32.22 -15.07
CA SER A 87 17.49 32.05 -16.53
C SER A 87 17.58 30.59 -17.00
N SER A 88 18.01 29.66 -16.14
CA SER A 88 18.07 28.24 -16.48
C SER A 88 16.70 27.55 -16.45
N ASN A 89 15.75 28.11 -15.69
CA ASN A 89 14.44 27.48 -15.45
C ASN A 89 13.24 28.42 -15.64
N THR A 90 13.49 29.64 -16.12
CA THR A 90 12.48 30.66 -16.45
C THR A 90 12.94 31.48 -17.66
N ASP A 91 12.03 32.25 -18.26
CA ASP A 91 12.35 33.11 -19.42
C ASP A 91 13.07 34.42 -19.04
N LEU A 92 13.71 34.48 -17.86
CA LEU A 92 14.45 35.65 -17.38
C LEU A 92 15.72 35.86 -18.21
N LYS A 93 15.97 37.12 -18.62
CA LYS A 93 17.22 37.48 -19.32
C LYS A 93 18.32 37.88 -18.36
N GLU A 94 17.95 38.53 -17.25
CA GLU A 94 18.86 38.92 -16.17
C GLU A 94 18.36 38.36 -14.84
N CYS A 95 19.29 37.83 -14.03
CA CYS A 95 18.97 37.17 -12.76
C CYS A 95 19.31 38.00 -11.52
N ARG A 96 19.85 39.21 -11.68
CA ARG A 96 20.24 40.05 -10.54
C ARG A 96 19.05 40.84 -10.03
N PHE A 97 18.68 40.64 -8.77
CA PHE A 97 17.59 41.36 -8.13
C PHE A 97 18.06 41.98 -6.81
N THR A 98 17.69 43.23 -6.57
CA THR A 98 18.13 44.00 -5.38
C THR A 98 17.03 44.15 -4.33
N GLU A 99 15.76 44.12 -4.72
CA GLU A 99 14.65 44.57 -3.87
C GLU A 99 13.37 43.77 -4.10
N ILE A 100 12.49 43.75 -3.09
CA ILE A 100 11.13 43.19 -3.18
C ILE A 100 10.15 44.25 -2.70
N LEU A 101 9.30 44.71 -3.62
CA LEU A 101 8.32 45.76 -3.39
C LEU A 101 6.89 45.20 -3.49
N GLY A 102 5.90 46.00 -3.10
CA GLY A 102 4.49 45.71 -3.30
C GLY A 102 3.73 45.47 -2.01
N ASN A 103 2.66 44.66 -2.08
CA ASN A 103 1.76 44.44 -0.96
C ASN A 103 1.51 42.94 -0.75
N VAL A 104 1.95 42.44 0.41
CA VAL A 104 1.81 41.03 0.82
C VAL A 104 0.35 40.60 0.87
N GLN A 105 -0.54 41.42 1.46
CA GLN A 105 -1.97 41.06 1.63
C GLN A 105 -2.71 40.95 0.29
N LYS A 106 -2.35 41.80 -0.68
CA LYS A 106 -2.90 41.78 -2.04
C LYS A 106 -2.29 40.69 -2.94
N ASP A 107 -1.36 39.86 -2.43
CA ASP A 107 -0.61 38.87 -3.23
C ASP A 107 0.07 39.49 -4.47
N SER A 108 0.58 40.69 -4.29
CA SER A 108 1.14 41.51 -5.38
C SER A 108 2.51 42.02 -4.96
N LEU A 109 3.45 41.09 -4.84
CA LEU A 109 4.87 41.40 -4.66
C LEU A 109 5.52 41.48 -6.03
N TYR A 110 6.52 42.33 -6.20
CA TYR A 110 7.24 42.44 -7.46
C TYR A 110 8.67 42.92 -7.25
N CYS A 111 9.52 42.60 -8.22
CA CYS A 111 10.94 42.92 -8.25
C CYS A 111 11.31 43.47 -9.63
N PHE A 112 12.36 44.28 -9.67
CA PHE A 112 13.03 44.66 -10.90
C PHE A 112 14.40 43.99 -10.94
N ASN A 113 14.83 43.58 -12.15
CA ASN A 113 16.23 43.24 -12.34
C ASN A 113 17.12 44.49 -12.20
N THR A 114 18.41 44.31 -11.97
CA THR A 114 19.35 45.42 -11.70
C THR A 114 19.37 46.47 -12.81
N GLU A 115 19.25 46.06 -14.08
CA GLU A 115 19.14 47.00 -15.21
C GLU A 115 17.72 47.58 -15.40
N LYS A 116 16.75 47.16 -14.57
CA LYS A 116 15.33 47.60 -14.56
C LYS A 116 14.63 47.46 -15.91
N LYS A 117 15.06 46.47 -16.69
CA LYS A 117 14.50 46.08 -18.00
C LYS A 117 13.30 45.15 -17.86
N GLU A 118 13.24 44.34 -16.80
CA GLU A 118 12.19 43.34 -16.59
C GLU A 118 11.51 43.54 -15.23
N LEU A 119 10.18 43.63 -15.25
CA LEU A 119 9.35 43.59 -14.04
C LEU A 119 8.91 42.15 -13.79
N VAL A 120 9.26 41.61 -12.62
CA VAL A 120 8.86 40.27 -12.20
C VAL A 120 7.80 40.37 -11.12
N LEU A 121 6.60 39.88 -11.41
CA LEU A 121 5.52 39.79 -10.43
C LEU A 121 5.62 38.45 -9.69
N ILE A 122 5.65 38.51 -8.37
CA ILE A 122 5.53 37.37 -7.47
C ILE A 122 4.06 37.31 -7.00
N ASN A 123 3.33 36.33 -7.50
CA ASN A 123 1.94 36.08 -7.13
C ASN A 123 1.61 34.58 -7.21
N GLN A 124 0.58 34.13 -6.49
CA GLN A 124 0.13 32.73 -6.54
C GLN A 124 1.26 31.69 -6.28
N ARG A 125 2.25 32.06 -5.43
CA ARG A 125 3.44 31.25 -5.08
C ARG A 125 4.47 31.08 -6.21
N THR A 126 4.32 31.73 -7.36
CA THR A 126 5.24 31.65 -8.50
C THR A 126 5.67 33.04 -8.96
N ILE A 127 6.48 33.09 -10.03
CA ILE A 127 6.86 34.34 -10.70
C ILE A 127 6.21 34.45 -12.08
N LYS A 128 5.89 35.68 -12.48
CA LYS A 128 5.42 36.02 -13.83
C LYS A 128 6.18 37.24 -14.33
N ILE A 129 6.81 37.10 -15.50
CA ILE A 129 7.56 38.19 -16.15
C ILE A 129 6.57 39.10 -16.89
N ILE A 130 6.57 40.39 -16.56
CA ILE A 130 5.72 41.41 -17.19
C ILE A 130 6.60 42.23 -18.14
N LYS A 131 6.53 41.93 -19.44
CA LYS A 131 7.35 42.57 -20.51
C LYS A 131 6.84 43.93 -20.99
N LYS A 132 5.89 44.59 -20.30
CA LYS A 132 5.45 45.95 -20.71
C LYS A 132 6.59 46.93 -20.46
N GLY A 133 6.91 47.76 -21.47
CA GLY A 133 8.03 48.70 -21.49
C GLY A 133 8.28 49.32 -20.13
N SER A 134 9.53 49.26 -19.66
CA SER A 134 9.99 49.55 -18.31
C SER A 134 9.05 50.52 -17.59
N PRO A 135 8.32 50.08 -16.54
CA PRO A 135 7.60 51.03 -15.70
C PRO A 135 8.60 52.11 -15.31
N ALA A 136 8.24 53.39 -15.47
CA ALA A 136 9.10 54.47 -15.07
C ALA A 136 9.37 54.34 -13.55
N TYR A 137 10.47 53.68 -13.21
CA TYR A 137 10.96 53.53 -11.84
C TYR A 137 11.25 54.91 -11.26
N ASN A 138 11.62 55.84 -12.14
CA ASN A 138 11.82 57.23 -11.83
C ASN A 138 10.49 57.98 -11.91
N ILE A 139 10.13 58.67 -10.85
CA ILE A 139 9.02 59.62 -10.84
C ILE A 139 9.57 60.97 -11.30
N THR A 140 9.06 61.49 -12.41
CA THR A 140 9.30 62.88 -12.77
C THR A 140 8.36 63.78 -11.97
N ARG A 141 8.92 64.78 -11.28
CA ARG A 141 8.19 65.86 -10.64
C ARG A 141 8.88 67.18 -10.99
N ASN A 142 8.14 68.12 -11.58
CA ASN A 142 8.66 69.43 -12.01
C ASN A 142 9.92 69.32 -12.90
N GLY A 143 9.95 68.36 -13.83
CA GLY A 143 11.09 68.12 -14.71
C GLY A 143 12.28 67.38 -14.07
N GLN A 144 12.32 67.23 -12.75
CA GLN A 144 13.35 66.46 -12.04
C GLN A 144 12.93 65.01 -11.84
N ARG A 145 13.88 64.07 -11.92
CA ARG A 145 13.67 62.64 -11.70
C ARG A 145 13.96 62.29 -10.25
N PHE A 146 13.05 61.55 -9.63
CA PHE A 146 13.18 61.02 -8.27
C PHE A 146 13.01 59.51 -8.26
N PHE A 147 13.62 58.83 -7.31
CA PHE A 147 13.54 57.38 -7.16
C PHE A 147 12.56 57.00 -6.04
N TYR A 148 12.03 55.78 -6.13
CA TYR A 148 11.45 55.14 -4.96
C TYR A 148 12.56 54.63 -4.04
N HIS A 149 12.41 54.88 -2.75
CA HIS A 149 13.27 54.35 -1.70
C HIS A 149 12.85 52.90 -1.40
N ASP A 150 13.82 52.01 -1.48
CA ASP A 150 13.71 50.55 -1.36
C ASP A 150 13.82 50.05 0.09
N GLY A 151 14.38 50.86 0.97
CA GLY A 151 14.64 50.47 2.35
C GLY A 151 16.03 50.93 2.78
N LEU A 152 16.45 50.51 3.96
CA LEU A 152 17.71 50.86 4.59
C LEU A 152 18.28 49.52 5.03
N PRO A 153 19.55 49.24 4.68
CA PRO A 153 20.37 49.98 3.73
C PRO A 153 19.70 50.08 2.34
N SER A 154 19.83 51.25 1.70
CA SER A 154 19.27 51.49 0.37
C SER A 154 20.28 51.07 -0.70
N HIS A 155 19.82 50.41 -1.76
CA HIS A 155 20.64 50.16 -2.94
C HIS A 155 20.58 51.33 -3.94
N ASN A 156 19.51 52.13 -3.88
CA ASN A 156 19.23 53.19 -4.85
C ASN A 156 19.62 54.60 -4.36
N THR A 157 19.63 54.84 -3.04
CA THR A 157 19.87 56.17 -2.46
C THR A 157 21.12 56.17 -1.61
N ILE A 158 22.18 56.82 -2.10
CA ILE A 158 23.49 56.88 -1.43
C ILE A 158 23.72 58.27 -0.80
N ASN A 159 23.02 59.30 -1.28
CA ASN A 159 23.17 60.68 -0.81
C ASN A 159 22.12 61.04 0.28
N PRO A 160 22.53 61.38 1.52
CA PRO A 160 21.62 61.72 2.62
C PRO A 160 20.89 63.07 2.47
N ARG A 161 21.04 63.77 1.34
CA ARG A 161 20.35 65.04 1.02
C ARG A 161 19.46 64.96 -0.23
N GLU A 162 19.46 63.84 -0.94
CA GLU A 162 18.69 63.68 -2.19
C GLU A 162 17.25 63.28 -1.89
N ALA A 163 16.28 64.08 -2.36
CA ALA A 163 14.87 63.80 -2.11
C ALA A 163 14.42 62.48 -2.75
N TYR A 164 13.46 61.78 -2.13
CA TYR A 164 12.95 60.51 -2.65
C TYR A 164 11.47 60.29 -2.31
N TYR A 165 10.89 59.29 -2.97
CA TYR A 165 9.55 58.81 -2.67
C TYR A 165 9.60 57.51 -1.86
N ILE A 166 8.79 57.41 -0.81
CA ILE A 166 8.55 56.15 -0.11
C ILE A 166 7.14 55.69 -0.42
N ARG A 167 7.02 54.49 -1.00
CA ARG A 167 5.72 53.88 -1.25
C ARG A 167 5.26 53.10 -0.02
N MET A 168 4.11 53.50 0.53
CA MET A 168 3.50 52.80 1.66
C MET A 168 2.70 51.57 1.18
N PRO A 169 2.58 50.53 2.02
CA PRO A 169 1.75 49.35 1.72
C PRO A 169 0.30 49.67 1.33
N ASN A 170 -0.31 50.69 1.94
CA ASN A 170 -1.67 51.15 1.59
C ASN A 170 -1.78 51.77 0.17
N GLY A 171 -0.65 52.10 -0.47
CA GLY A 171 -0.57 52.67 -1.81
C GLY A 171 -0.27 54.17 -1.83
N ASN A 172 -0.32 54.86 -0.68
CA ASN A 172 0.08 56.26 -0.56
C ASN A 172 1.59 56.42 -0.69
N LEU A 173 2.03 57.64 -0.98
CA LEU A 173 3.41 57.99 -1.24
C LEU A 173 3.84 59.10 -0.29
N PHE A 174 4.96 58.95 0.39
CA PHE A 174 5.62 60.09 1.03
C PHE A 174 6.71 60.63 0.10
N PHE A 175 6.70 61.93 -0.17
CA PHE A 175 7.83 62.65 -0.73
C PHE A 175 8.59 63.32 0.41
N VAL A 176 9.88 63.01 0.53
CA VAL A 176 10.73 63.50 1.62
C VAL A 176 11.93 64.21 1.03
N ASP A 177 12.18 65.44 1.48
CA ASP A 177 13.43 66.15 1.27
C ASP A 177 13.94 66.77 2.58
N THR A 178 15.01 67.55 2.53
CA THR A 178 15.62 68.14 3.74
C THR A 178 14.80 69.26 4.36
N GLU A 179 13.80 69.81 3.67
CA GLU A 179 13.05 71.01 4.07
C GLU A 179 11.53 70.77 4.21
N LYS A 180 10.99 69.67 3.68
CA LYS A 180 9.57 69.32 3.73
C LYS A 180 9.32 67.82 3.71
N VAL A 181 8.16 67.45 4.26
CA VAL A 181 7.54 66.14 4.12
C VAL A 181 6.17 66.34 3.48
N GLU A 182 5.85 65.52 2.49
CA GLU A 182 4.60 65.59 1.77
C GLU A 182 3.99 64.19 1.63
N LEU A 183 2.73 64.04 2.01
CA LEU A 183 1.96 62.83 1.77
C LEU A 183 1.13 63.03 0.50
N CYS A 184 1.23 62.08 -0.43
CA CYS A 184 0.46 62.02 -1.65
C CYS A 184 -0.34 60.71 -1.74
N ASP A 185 -1.44 60.72 -2.48
CA ASP A 185 -2.15 59.51 -2.85
C ASP A 185 -1.39 58.68 -3.91
N ALA A 186 -1.93 57.53 -4.29
CA ALA A 186 -1.35 56.66 -5.33
C ALA A 186 -1.25 57.33 -6.73
N LYS A 187 -2.05 58.38 -6.98
CA LYS A 187 -2.02 59.20 -8.20
C LYS A 187 -1.07 60.39 -8.08
N LYS A 188 -0.29 60.47 -7.00
CA LYS A 188 0.67 61.55 -6.68
C LYS A 188 0.00 62.90 -6.39
N LYS A 189 -1.31 62.91 -6.11
CA LYS A 189 -2.00 64.12 -5.65
C LYS A 189 -1.67 64.34 -4.18
N THR A 190 -1.24 65.54 -3.84
CA THR A 190 -0.92 65.92 -2.46
C THR A 190 -2.16 65.79 -1.57
N ILE A 191 -2.02 65.03 -0.48
CA ILE A 191 -3.01 64.93 0.61
C ILE A 191 -2.71 66.03 1.62
N TYR A 192 -1.47 66.11 2.11
CA TYR A 192 -0.99 67.25 2.90
C TYR A 192 0.53 67.43 2.75
N LYS A 193 1.00 68.64 3.08
CA LYS A 193 2.41 69.03 3.02
C LYS A 193 2.78 69.81 4.28
N ILE A 194 3.93 69.52 4.86
CA ILE A 194 4.45 70.21 6.04
C ILE A 194 5.91 70.63 5.80
N ALA A 195 6.25 71.86 6.18
CA ALA A 195 7.64 72.29 6.25
C ALA A 195 8.32 71.58 7.43
N TYR A 196 9.38 70.83 7.16
CA TYR A 196 10.06 70.03 8.16
C TYR A 196 11.54 69.93 7.82
N LYS A 197 12.35 70.66 8.57
CA LYS A 197 13.80 70.66 8.40
C LYS A 197 14.39 69.38 8.99
N SER A 198 15.02 68.58 8.15
CA SER A 198 15.69 67.35 8.53
C SER A 198 17.19 67.43 8.21
N GLU A 199 18.03 66.94 9.13
CA GLU A 199 19.49 66.96 8.94
C GLU A 199 19.96 65.92 7.94
N ASN A 200 19.28 64.77 7.93
CA ASN A 200 19.65 63.59 7.19
C ASN A 200 18.41 62.76 6.91
N ILE A 201 18.09 62.57 5.64
CA ILE A 201 16.91 61.83 5.21
C ILE A 201 16.97 60.33 5.56
N PHE A 202 18.14 59.75 5.82
CA PHE A 202 18.28 58.36 6.29
C PHE A 202 17.86 58.17 7.75
N LYS A 203 17.48 59.24 8.46
CA LYS A 203 16.83 59.17 9.78
C LYS A 203 15.33 58.88 9.66
N PHE A 204 14.76 58.93 8.45
CA PHE A 204 13.42 58.46 8.16
C PHE A 204 13.34 56.92 8.13
N PHE A 205 12.13 56.37 7.98
CA PHE A 205 11.48 55.50 8.95
C PHE A 205 10.01 55.25 8.59
N ALA A 206 9.53 54.05 8.29
CA ALA A 206 8.18 53.76 7.85
C ALA A 206 7.76 52.48 8.54
N LEU A 207 6.62 52.57 9.21
CA LEU A 207 6.05 51.48 9.98
C LEU A 207 4.54 51.73 10.09
N ASN A 208 3.74 50.71 9.78
CA ASN A 208 2.27 50.76 9.82
C ASN A 208 1.69 51.95 9.03
N ASP A 209 2.14 52.15 7.79
CA ASP A 209 1.72 53.23 6.88
C ASP A 209 1.98 54.67 7.40
N LYS A 210 2.80 54.82 8.45
CA LYS A 210 3.27 56.10 8.95
C LYS A 210 4.75 56.29 8.67
N LEU A 211 5.14 57.50 8.35
CA LEU A 211 6.54 57.91 8.25
C LEU A 211 7.01 58.46 9.61
N TYR A 212 8.24 58.19 10.00
CA TYR A 212 8.86 58.55 11.27
C TYR A 212 10.23 59.15 11.00
N TYR A 213 10.60 60.19 11.73
CA TYR A 213 11.95 60.76 11.79
C TYR A 213 12.46 60.64 13.23
N VAL A 214 13.56 59.93 13.44
CA VAL A 214 14.16 59.76 14.77
C VAL A 214 15.36 60.71 14.96
N LYS A 215 15.31 61.49 16.05
CA LYS A 215 16.35 62.40 16.50
C LYS A 215 17.43 61.64 17.30
N ASN A 216 18.59 62.27 17.49
CA ASN A 216 19.73 61.64 18.16
C ASN A 216 19.46 61.32 19.65
N ASN A 217 18.56 62.07 20.28
CA ASN A 217 18.17 61.89 21.69
C ASN A 217 17.04 60.87 21.90
N GLY A 218 16.56 60.23 20.82
CA GLY A 218 15.48 59.25 20.85
C GLY A 218 14.07 59.81 20.72
N ASP A 219 13.92 61.13 20.66
CA ASP A 219 12.63 61.72 20.27
C ASP A 219 12.36 61.41 18.79
N TYR A 220 11.09 61.26 18.44
CA TYR A 220 10.67 61.06 17.07
C TYR A 220 9.50 61.96 16.70
N ASP A 221 9.48 62.33 15.43
CA ASP A 221 8.32 62.94 14.78
C ASP A 221 7.73 61.90 13.83
N SER A 222 6.40 61.76 13.80
CA SER A 222 5.69 60.87 12.89
C SER A 222 4.70 61.63 12.03
N PHE A 223 4.49 61.14 10.82
CA PHE A 223 3.70 61.76 9.77
C PHE A 223 2.71 60.71 9.24
N SER A 224 1.43 61.05 9.26
CA SER A 224 0.33 60.23 8.72
C SER A 224 -0.77 61.13 8.15
N ASP A 225 -1.81 60.54 7.56
CA ASP A 225 -3.02 61.23 7.08
C ASP A 225 -3.66 62.17 8.13
N THR A 226 -3.53 61.85 9.42
CA THR A 226 -3.96 62.70 10.54
C THR A 226 -3.00 63.85 10.89
N GLY A 227 -1.92 64.06 10.12
CA GLY A 227 -0.91 65.09 10.34
C GLY A 227 0.34 64.62 11.08
N LYS A 228 1.07 65.59 11.68
CA LYS A 228 2.31 65.35 12.44
C LYS A 228 2.00 65.10 13.92
N SER A 229 2.62 64.08 14.50
CA SER A 229 2.67 63.87 15.95
C SER A 229 4.10 63.62 16.42
N SER A 230 4.39 63.84 17.70
CA SER A 230 5.72 63.60 18.27
C SER A 230 5.63 62.60 19.42
N GLY A 231 6.72 61.89 19.67
CA GLY A 231 6.84 60.96 20.78
C GLY A 231 8.30 60.71 21.13
N LYS A 232 8.52 59.82 22.11
CA LYS A 232 9.85 59.42 22.54
C LYS A 232 10.00 57.92 22.43
N LEU A 233 11.06 57.46 21.77
CA LEU A 233 11.34 56.04 21.64
C LEU A 233 11.82 55.50 22.99
N ASN A 234 11.11 54.50 23.51
CA ASN A 234 11.56 53.81 24.71
C ASN A 234 12.73 52.87 24.35
N SER A 235 13.98 53.31 24.58
CA SER A 235 15.15 52.52 24.21
C SER A 235 16.47 52.99 24.84
N PRO A 236 17.39 52.07 25.20
CA PRO A 236 18.77 52.41 25.59
C PRO A 236 19.71 52.74 24.39
N LEU A 237 19.20 52.77 23.15
CA LEU A 237 20.00 52.88 21.92
C LEU A 237 20.72 54.23 21.72
N PHE A 238 20.16 55.31 22.26
CA PHE A 238 20.48 56.67 21.81
C PHE A 238 21.77 57.29 22.34
N ASN A 239 22.49 56.56 23.20
CA ASN A 239 23.82 56.96 23.68
C ASN A 239 24.96 56.39 22.82
N THR A 240 24.64 55.75 21.69
CA THR A 240 25.62 54.96 20.89
C THR A 240 25.33 55.05 19.39
N LYS A 241 26.36 54.85 18.55
CA LYS A 241 26.18 54.76 17.09
C LYS A 241 25.23 53.61 16.76
N GLN A 242 24.23 53.88 15.93
CA GLN A 242 23.20 52.92 15.55
C GLN A 242 23.07 52.82 14.03
N LYS A 243 22.81 51.61 13.54
CA LYS A 243 22.38 51.33 12.17
C LYS A 243 20.89 51.01 12.17
N ARG A 244 20.20 51.41 11.10
CA ARG A 244 18.77 51.16 10.90
C ARG A 244 18.58 50.22 9.74
N TYR A 245 17.72 49.23 9.93
CA TYR A 245 17.30 48.31 8.92
C TYR A 245 15.79 48.32 8.90
N TRP A 246 15.17 48.72 7.81
CA TRP A 246 13.71 48.68 7.69
C TRP A 246 13.33 47.96 6.41
N ASN A 247 12.32 47.12 6.55
CA ASN A 247 11.75 46.34 5.50
C ASN A 247 10.33 46.84 5.33
N ILE A 248 10.15 47.77 4.39
CA ILE A 248 8.88 48.46 4.15
C ILE A 248 7.81 47.43 3.77
N THR A 249 8.17 46.48 2.90
CA THR A 249 7.28 45.44 2.40
C THR A 249 6.85 44.45 3.49
N ALA A 250 7.77 44.07 4.39
CA ALA A 250 7.46 43.24 5.55
C ALA A 250 6.85 44.03 6.73
N ASN A 251 6.83 45.36 6.64
CA ASN A 251 6.41 46.28 7.69
C ASN A 251 7.17 46.05 9.02
N GLN A 252 8.49 46.02 8.95
CA GLN A 252 9.38 45.80 10.10
C GLN A 252 10.54 46.79 10.10
N VAL A 253 10.93 47.25 11.29
CA VAL A 253 12.08 48.13 11.48
C VAL A 253 12.94 47.54 12.58
N PHE A 254 14.24 47.53 12.37
CA PHE A 254 15.25 47.04 13.26
C PHE A 254 16.31 48.10 13.48
N PHE A 255 16.82 48.15 14.70
CA PHE A 255 17.99 48.91 15.06
C PHE A 255 19.13 47.96 15.42
N TYR A 256 20.33 48.31 15.03
CA TYR A 256 21.53 47.60 15.45
C TYR A 256 22.47 48.55 16.19
N SER A 257 22.92 48.14 17.37
CA SER A 257 23.96 48.84 18.11
C SER A 257 24.72 47.91 19.05
N LYS A 258 26.05 48.04 19.12
CA LYS A 258 26.95 47.25 19.97
C LYS A 258 26.63 45.75 19.95
N ASN A 259 26.61 45.14 18.77
CA ASN A 259 26.30 43.72 18.52
C ASN A 259 24.85 43.31 18.84
N LYS A 260 23.99 44.22 19.29
CA LYS A 260 22.59 43.91 19.60
C LYS A 260 21.66 44.36 18.49
N ILE A 261 20.79 43.45 18.06
CA ILE A 261 19.69 43.72 17.12
C ILE A 261 18.42 43.93 17.94
N TYR A 262 17.69 45.01 17.64
CA TYR A 262 16.44 45.38 18.28
C TYR A 262 15.34 45.43 17.22
N LEU A 263 14.16 44.89 17.52
CA LEU A 263 12.95 45.04 16.72
C LEU A 263 12.15 46.22 17.26
N LEU A 264 11.78 47.13 16.37
CA LEU A 264 10.86 48.19 16.70
C LEU A 264 9.43 47.65 16.75
N THR A 265 8.74 47.92 17.85
CA THR A 265 7.35 47.54 18.08
C THR A 265 6.55 48.77 18.47
N ASN A 266 5.24 48.72 18.25
CA ASN A 266 4.32 49.75 18.71
C ASN A 266 3.49 49.15 19.85
N GLU A 267 3.74 49.60 21.07
CA GLU A 267 3.03 49.18 22.28
C GLU A 267 2.18 50.36 22.78
N LYS A 268 0.85 50.19 22.76
CA LYS A 268 -0.12 51.21 23.23
C LYS A 268 0.09 52.61 22.60
N GLY A 269 0.46 52.67 21.32
CA GLY A 269 0.65 53.92 20.58
C GLY A 269 2.03 54.55 20.71
N ARG A 270 2.96 53.95 21.46
CA ARG A 270 4.36 54.40 21.58
C ARG A 270 5.30 53.40 20.92
N LEU A 271 6.33 53.92 20.25
CA LEU A 271 7.40 53.08 19.73
C LEU A 271 8.29 52.57 20.87
N SER A 272 8.65 51.29 20.82
CA SER A 272 9.54 50.63 21.76
C SER A 272 10.52 49.73 20.99
N ALA A 273 11.81 49.83 21.30
CA ALA A 273 12.84 49.00 20.69
C ALA A 273 13.12 47.78 21.58
N VAL A 274 12.64 46.61 21.16
CA VAL A 274 12.76 45.36 21.92
C VAL A 274 14.01 44.60 21.48
N PRO A 275 14.95 44.26 22.39
CA PRO A 275 16.13 43.49 22.01
C PRO A 275 15.74 42.09 21.53
N LEU A 276 16.26 41.67 20.37
CA LEU A 276 16.08 40.32 19.84
C LEU A 276 17.26 39.42 20.16
N VAL A 277 18.48 39.83 19.79
CA VAL A 277 19.67 38.99 19.90
C VAL A 277 20.93 39.84 20.03
N ASN A 278 21.93 39.32 20.74
CA ASN A 278 23.30 39.81 20.71
C ASN A 278 24.10 38.92 19.74
N PHE A 279 24.40 39.41 18.54
CA PHE A 279 25.05 38.68 17.47
C PHE A 279 26.39 39.34 17.13
N ALA A 280 27.49 38.74 17.60
CA ALA A 280 28.83 39.35 17.49
C ALA A 280 29.37 39.41 16.05
N GLU A 281 28.90 38.53 15.17
CA GLU A 281 29.33 38.46 13.76
C GLU A 281 28.63 39.50 12.87
N PHE A 282 27.60 40.20 13.36
CA PHE A 282 26.75 41.07 12.55
C PHE A 282 27.50 42.03 11.62
N GLU A 283 28.49 42.76 12.15
CA GLU A 283 29.28 43.72 11.37
C GLU A 283 30.25 43.04 10.40
N LYS A 284 30.88 41.94 10.83
CA LYS A 284 31.83 41.18 10.00
C LYS A 284 31.14 40.54 8.80
N SER A 285 29.89 40.14 8.97
CA SER A 285 29.12 39.47 7.93
C SER A 285 28.37 40.41 6.99
N ASN A 286 28.61 41.73 7.04
CA ASN A 286 28.02 42.71 6.11
C ASN A 286 26.51 42.52 5.86
N ILE A 287 25.72 42.50 6.94
CA ILE A 287 24.26 42.31 6.88
C ILE A 287 23.61 43.51 6.22
N ILE A 288 22.77 43.24 5.21
CA ILE A 288 22.06 44.24 4.39
C ILE A 288 20.54 44.07 4.42
N SER A 289 20.01 42.90 4.77
CA SER A 289 18.57 42.70 4.89
C SER A 289 18.21 41.91 6.13
N ILE A 290 17.08 42.26 6.75
CA ILE A 290 16.61 41.62 7.98
C ILE A 290 15.11 41.37 7.87
N PHE A 291 14.70 40.18 8.27
CA PHE A 291 13.30 39.80 8.43
C PHE A 291 13.14 38.95 9.69
N TYR A 292 12.11 39.22 10.50
CA TYR A 292 11.81 38.41 11.69
C TYR A 292 10.44 37.76 11.56
N ASP A 293 10.40 36.44 11.47
CA ASP A 293 9.15 35.71 11.56
C ASP A 293 8.76 35.55 13.03
N LYS A 294 7.81 36.39 13.46
CA LYS A 294 7.26 36.36 14.81
C LYS A 294 6.57 35.03 15.16
N LYS A 295 6.06 34.30 14.17
CA LYS A 295 5.31 33.06 14.38
C LYS A 295 6.25 31.89 14.65
N SER A 296 7.30 31.72 13.85
CA SER A 296 8.30 30.68 14.05
C SER A 296 9.44 31.08 14.99
N GLN A 297 9.48 32.35 15.41
CA GLN A 297 10.58 32.93 16.20
C GLN A 297 11.94 32.70 15.52
N LYS A 298 12.02 33.01 14.22
CA LYS A 298 13.26 32.93 13.44
C LYS A 298 13.62 34.31 12.89
N LEU A 299 14.89 34.69 13.03
CA LEU A 299 15.45 35.92 12.51
C LEU A 299 16.33 35.60 11.30
N TYR A 300 15.99 36.19 10.17
CA TYR A 300 16.64 36.01 8.89
C TYR A 300 17.52 37.23 8.61
N LEU A 301 18.81 37.00 8.43
CA LEU A 301 19.81 38.02 8.17
C LEU A 301 20.43 37.74 6.80
N GLY A 302 20.13 38.60 5.83
CA GLY A 302 20.74 38.55 4.51
C GLY A 302 22.05 39.34 4.49
N SER A 303 23.12 38.67 4.10
CA SER A 303 24.45 39.27 3.92
C SER A 303 24.68 39.66 2.46
N TYR A 304 25.51 40.70 2.26
CA TYR A 304 26.02 41.02 0.92
C TYR A 304 26.94 39.91 0.36
N THR A 305 27.69 39.19 1.22
CA THR A 305 28.74 38.24 0.83
C THR A 305 28.63 36.84 1.44
N ASN A 306 28.00 36.70 2.60
CA ASN A 306 28.01 35.48 3.42
C ASN A 306 26.71 34.66 3.34
N GLY A 307 25.80 35.02 2.45
CA GLY A 307 24.54 34.31 2.23
C GLY A 307 23.45 34.70 3.22
N LEU A 308 22.62 33.71 3.58
CA LEU A 308 21.51 33.87 4.53
C LEU A 308 21.90 33.27 5.87
N CYS A 309 21.90 34.06 6.95
CA CYS A 309 21.94 33.53 8.31
C CYS A 309 20.53 33.42 8.87
N ILE A 310 20.16 32.23 9.34
CA ILE A 310 18.92 32.01 10.09
C ILE A 310 19.30 31.81 11.56
N ILE A 311 18.89 32.76 12.38
CA ILE A 311 18.99 32.70 13.84
C ILE A 311 17.67 32.13 14.39
N THR A 312 17.77 31.01 15.09
CA THR A 312 16.66 30.39 15.82
C THR A 312 16.85 30.63 17.31
N PHE A 313 15.76 30.83 18.04
CA PHE A 313 15.75 31.02 19.49
C PHE A 313 15.23 29.74 20.17
N PRO A 314 16.12 28.88 20.69
CA PRO A 314 15.75 27.60 21.28
C PRO A 314 14.76 27.77 22.43
N ALA A 315 13.73 26.92 22.45
CA ALA A 315 12.72 26.93 23.51
C ALA A 315 13.21 26.17 24.76
N PHE A 316 14.20 25.29 24.56
CA PHE A 316 14.78 24.44 25.60
C PHE A 316 16.20 24.88 25.90
N LYS A 317 16.63 24.64 27.15
CA LYS A 317 17.99 24.94 27.58
C LYS A 317 18.61 23.75 28.27
N THR A 318 19.79 23.36 27.82
CA THR A 318 20.53 22.23 28.39
C THR A 318 21.69 22.76 29.25
N ILE A 319 21.79 22.28 30.49
CA ILE A 319 22.85 22.67 31.43
C ILE A 319 23.74 21.46 31.71
N LYS A 320 25.06 21.65 31.65
CA LYS A 320 26.07 20.68 32.07
C LYS A 320 27.11 21.37 32.95
N LYS A 321 27.87 20.60 33.73
CA LYS A 321 28.88 21.08 34.67
C LYS A 321 30.10 21.63 33.94
N ASP A 322 30.67 20.84 33.03
CA ASP A 322 31.79 21.25 32.19
C ASP A 322 31.32 21.50 30.75
N ILE A 323 31.41 22.77 30.33
CA ILE A 323 31.00 23.20 28.98
C ILE A 323 31.88 22.54 27.90
N HIS A 324 33.14 22.20 28.22
CA HIS A 324 34.13 21.70 27.28
C HIS A 324 34.12 20.17 27.12
N LYS A 325 33.53 19.42 28.06
CA LYS A 325 33.37 17.96 27.91
C LYS A 325 32.39 17.61 26.79
N SER A 326 32.70 16.55 26.04
CA SER A 326 31.88 16.07 24.93
C SER A 326 30.51 15.56 25.40
N ALA A 327 30.46 14.82 26.50
CA ALA A 327 29.23 14.33 27.13
C ALA A 327 29.32 14.34 28.66
N GLU A 328 28.20 14.69 29.31
CA GLU A 328 27.98 14.51 30.74
C GLU A 328 26.62 13.86 30.96
N ILE A 329 26.63 12.61 31.41
CA ILE A 329 25.45 11.76 31.51
C ILE A 329 24.86 11.96 32.91
N TYR A 330 23.57 12.29 32.96
CA TYR A 330 22.82 12.38 34.22
C TYR A 330 21.64 11.41 34.19
N TYR A 331 21.34 10.79 35.33
CA TYR A 331 20.18 9.91 35.52
C TYR A 331 19.16 10.52 36.46
N ALA A 332 18.86 9.88 37.60
CA ALA A 332 17.84 10.34 38.51
C ALA A 332 18.22 11.70 39.10
N ALA A 333 17.23 12.58 39.18
CA ALA A 333 17.31 13.86 39.86
C ALA A 333 15.98 14.14 40.54
N LEU A 334 15.98 15.02 41.54
CA LEU A 334 14.80 15.42 42.30
C LEU A 334 14.73 16.93 42.48
N PRO A 335 13.53 17.52 42.65
CA PRO A 335 13.40 18.91 43.08
C PRO A 335 14.07 19.14 44.45
N TYR A 336 15.04 20.06 44.46
CA TYR A 336 15.79 20.45 45.67
C TYR A 336 15.22 21.74 46.28
N THR A 337 14.92 22.73 45.44
CA THR A 337 14.15 23.94 45.79
C THR A 337 13.12 24.23 44.70
N ASP A 338 12.40 25.35 44.81
CA ASP A 338 11.39 25.77 43.84
C ASP A 338 11.91 25.92 42.40
N SER A 339 13.23 26.10 42.23
CA SER A 339 13.88 26.35 40.95
C SER A 339 15.14 25.52 40.70
N THR A 340 15.44 24.55 41.57
CA THR A 340 16.64 23.73 41.47
C THR A 340 16.33 22.25 41.60
N ILE A 341 17.19 21.43 41.01
CA ILE A 341 17.20 19.98 41.21
C ILE A 341 18.52 19.56 41.83
N VAL A 342 18.51 18.41 42.50
CA VAL A 342 19.71 17.68 42.92
C VAL A 342 19.76 16.35 42.17
N THR A 343 20.91 16.03 41.56
CA THR A 343 21.12 14.74 40.89
C THR A 343 21.50 13.66 41.90
N ALA A 344 21.40 12.40 41.49
CA ALA A 344 21.89 11.27 42.28
C ALA A 344 23.41 11.27 42.52
N GLU A 345 24.17 12.09 41.79
CA GLU A 345 25.59 12.34 42.04
C GLU A 345 25.83 13.45 43.09
N GLY A 346 24.78 14.14 43.50
CA GLY A 346 24.81 15.22 44.49
C GLY A 346 24.92 16.61 43.86
N LEU A 347 24.97 16.76 42.55
CA LEU A 347 25.08 18.07 41.90
C LEU A 347 23.75 18.82 41.92
N ILE A 348 23.79 20.12 42.26
CA ILE A 348 22.62 20.99 42.30
C ILE A 348 22.61 21.88 41.06
N PHE A 349 21.56 21.76 40.25
CA PHE A 349 21.37 22.52 39.01
C PHE A 349 20.24 23.53 39.16
N ASN A 350 20.40 24.69 38.52
CA ASN A 350 19.27 25.50 38.07
C ASN A 350 19.25 25.57 36.54
N ASN A 351 18.30 26.31 35.96
CA ASN A 351 18.20 26.52 34.52
C ASN A 351 19.31 27.41 33.89
N LYS A 352 20.41 27.69 34.61
CA LYS A 352 21.53 28.53 34.15
C LYS A 352 22.88 27.86 34.30
N LYS A 353 23.13 27.18 35.42
CA LYS A 353 24.43 26.57 35.76
C LYS A 353 24.26 25.54 36.88
N VAL A 354 25.34 24.81 37.14
CA VAL A 354 25.54 24.12 38.41
C VAL A 354 25.79 25.16 39.50
N LEU A 355 25.07 25.03 40.61
CA LEU A 355 25.16 25.96 41.75
C LEU A 355 26.11 25.45 42.82
N ASP A 356 25.97 24.19 43.20
CA ASP A 356 26.67 23.57 44.32
C ASP A 356 26.63 22.04 44.20
N SER A 357 27.18 21.32 45.17
CA SER A 357 27.10 19.87 45.27
C SER A 357 27.03 19.36 46.71
N ILE A 358 26.18 18.38 46.95
CA ILE A 358 26.15 17.59 48.17
C ILE A 358 27.25 16.51 48.08
N PRO A 359 28.08 16.32 49.13
CA PRO A 359 29.20 15.39 49.10
C PRO A 359 28.72 13.94 49.29
N PHE A 360 27.96 13.43 48.33
CA PHE A 360 27.63 12.01 48.28
C PHE A 360 28.90 11.17 48.12
N LEU A 361 28.85 9.93 48.62
CA LEU A 361 29.93 8.97 48.40
C LEU A 361 30.18 8.85 46.89
N LYS A 362 31.44 8.84 46.47
CA LYS A 362 31.78 8.74 45.04
C LYS A 362 31.48 7.34 44.49
N SER A 363 31.07 7.32 43.23
CA SER A 363 30.92 6.11 42.41
C SER A 363 32.26 5.42 42.25
N MET A 364 32.24 4.08 42.30
CA MET A 364 33.39 3.30 41.83
C MET A 364 33.19 2.85 40.39
N GLU A 365 31.94 2.75 39.92
CA GLU A 365 31.65 2.47 38.51
C GLU A 365 31.27 3.74 37.74
N LEU A 366 31.71 3.84 36.49
CA LEU A 366 31.41 4.97 35.61
C LEU A 366 29.91 5.06 35.21
N ASN A 367 29.14 3.97 35.35
CA ASN A 367 27.77 3.84 34.84
C ASN A 367 26.75 3.33 35.90
N GLU A 368 26.98 3.60 37.19
CA GLU A 368 25.99 3.27 38.23
C GLU A 368 24.66 4.01 37.94
N HIS A 369 23.60 3.28 37.58
CA HIS A 369 22.25 3.82 37.44
C HIS A 369 21.65 4.08 38.83
N ILE A 370 21.97 5.22 39.41
CA ILE A 370 21.59 5.52 40.79
C ILE A 370 20.17 6.11 40.85
N SER A 371 19.36 5.56 41.74
CA SER A 371 18.08 6.11 42.14
C SER A 371 18.23 7.01 43.36
N ILE A 372 17.38 8.03 43.46
CA ILE A 372 17.35 8.96 44.59
C ILE A 372 15.90 9.15 45.04
N ALA A 373 15.68 9.23 46.35
CA ALA A 373 14.38 9.55 46.94
C ALA A 373 14.53 10.63 48.02
N LYS A 374 13.41 11.32 48.33
CA LYS A 374 13.34 12.31 49.41
C LYS A 374 12.24 11.91 50.38
N ASP A 375 12.57 11.84 51.67
CA ASP A 375 11.60 11.56 52.73
C ASP A 375 10.90 12.83 53.23
N ASP A 376 9.94 12.67 54.14
CA ASP A 376 9.16 13.79 54.68
C ASP A 376 9.97 14.76 55.57
N GLU A 377 11.13 14.32 56.08
CA GLU A 377 12.09 15.17 56.80
C GLU A 377 13.04 15.91 55.85
N ASN A 378 12.84 15.78 54.53
CA ASN A 378 13.72 16.25 53.46
C ASN A 378 15.12 15.60 53.45
N ASN A 379 15.31 14.46 54.11
CA ASN A 379 16.54 13.68 53.95
C ASN A 379 16.57 13.05 52.55
N LEU A 380 17.77 12.90 52.00
CA LEU A 380 18.00 12.35 50.66
C LEU A 380 18.52 10.93 50.75
N TRP A 381 17.82 10.01 50.09
CA TRP A 381 18.13 8.58 50.05
C TRP A 381 18.75 8.24 48.71
N VAL A 382 19.99 7.73 48.71
CA VAL A 382 20.77 7.46 47.50
C VAL A 382 21.32 6.03 47.55
N GLY A 383 21.19 5.30 46.44
CA GLY A 383 21.80 3.98 46.29
C GLY A 383 23.29 4.10 45.94
N ARG A 384 24.18 3.47 46.71
CA ARG A 384 25.62 3.53 46.47
C ARG A 384 26.30 2.24 46.92
N ARG A 385 27.28 1.78 46.13
CA ARG A 385 28.12 0.61 46.47
C ARG A 385 27.27 -0.62 46.81
N ASN A 386 27.23 -0.98 48.08
CA ASN A 386 26.57 -2.18 48.59
C ASN A 386 25.27 -1.87 49.33
N GLY A 387 24.70 -0.67 49.21
CA GLY A 387 23.56 -0.30 50.03
C GLY A 387 22.88 1.02 49.69
N VAL A 388 22.03 1.46 50.62
CA VAL A 388 21.37 2.78 50.55
C VAL A 388 21.90 3.69 51.66
N HIS A 389 22.06 4.96 51.34
CA HIS A 389 22.54 5.98 52.26
C HIS A 389 21.51 7.10 52.38
N CYS A 390 21.11 7.40 53.62
CA CYS A 390 20.19 8.48 53.97
C CYS A 390 20.99 9.68 54.47
N TYR A 391 21.19 10.69 53.62
CA TYR A 391 21.84 11.96 53.96
C TYR A 391 20.87 12.88 54.68
N LEU A 392 21.25 13.31 55.88
CA LEU A 392 20.34 13.99 56.79
C LEU A 392 20.26 15.50 56.52
N LYS A 393 19.04 16.04 56.33
CA LYS A 393 18.88 17.48 56.12
C LYS A 393 19.32 18.31 57.32
N LYS A 394 19.12 17.79 58.54
CA LYS A 394 19.48 18.46 59.80
C LYS A 394 20.98 18.79 59.92
N SER A 395 21.85 18.01 59.29
CA SER A 395 23.30 18.27 59.23
C SER A 395 23.73 18.99 57.95
N ASP A 396 22.76 19.55 57.21
CA ASP A 396 22.94 20.03 55.84
C ASP A 396 23.61 19.00 54.93
N TYR A 397 23.15 17.75 55.06
CA TYR A 397 23.61 16.58 54.31
C TYR A 397 25.09 16.21 54.50
N LYS A 398 25.75 16.73 55.54
CA LYS A 398 27.14 16.37 55.87
C LYS A 398 27.26 15.01 56.53
N THR A 399 26.20 14.54 57.18
CA THR A 399 26.14 13.21 57.82
C THR A 399 25.08 12.34 57.14
N HIS A 400 25.29 11.03 57.18
CA HIS A 400 24.37 10.07 56.60
C HIS A 400 24.28 8.79 57.42
N ILE A 401 23.18 8.07 57.26
CA ILE A 401 22.95 6.72 57.81
C ILE A 401 23.05 5.73 56.65
N SER A 402 23.85 4.68 56.81
CA SER A 402 24.06 3.66 55.77
C SER A 402 23.34 2.36 56.14
N TYR A 403 22.69 1.74 55.15
CA TYR A 403 22.09 0.41 55.28
C TYR A 403 22.77 -0.52 54.28
N ASP A 404 23.46 -1.54 54.79
CA ASP A 404 24.17 -2.52 53.96
C ASP A 404 23.19 -3.56 53.42
N LEU A 405 23.12 -3.66 52.09
CA LEU A 405 22.29 -4.58 51.32
C LEU A 405 23.14 -5.57 50.51
N LYS A 406 24.46 -5.53 50.65
CA LYS A 406 25.47 -6.28 49.87
C LYS A 406 25.45 -6.03 48.36
N GLN A 407 24.56 -5.18 47.86
CA GLN A 407 24.42 -4.83 46.44
C GLN A 407 23.88 -3.41 46.29
N CYS A 408 24.17 -2.78 45.15
CA CYS A 408 23.65 -1.45 44.85
C CYS A 408 22.14 -1.50 44.58
N PRO A 409 21.33 -0.64 45.22
CA PRO A 409 19.92 -0.50 44.91
C PRO A 409 19.65 -0.12 43.45
N LYS A 410 18.75 -0.84 42.80
CA LYS A 410 18.27 -0.53 41.46
C LYS A 410 17.21 0.58 41.46
N THR A 411 16.29 0.54 42.43
CA THR A 411 15.25 1.57 42.59
C THR A 411 15.06 1.90 44.05
N ILE A 412 14.79 3.17 44.34
CA ILE A 412 14.43 3.69 45.65
C ILE A 412 13.18 4.55 45.47
N PHE A 413 12.15 4.27 46.27
CA PHE A 413 10.88 4.97 46.21
C PHE A 413 10.35 5.25 47.62
N LYS A 414 9.81 6.45 47.83
CA LYS A 414 9.14 6.83 49.08
C LYS A 414 7.63 6.79 48.86
N ASP A 415 6.91 6.03 49.69
CA ASP A 415 5.44 6.03 49.70
C ASP A 415 4.85 7.09 50.64
N ASP A 416 3.55 7.31 50.57
CA ASP A 416 2.81 8.29 51.37
C ASP A 416 2.85 8.02 52.89
N ASN A 417 3.25 6.81 53.31
CA ASN A 417 3.45 6.46 54.73
C ASN A 417 4.90 6.70 55.18
N ASN A 418 5.69 7.42 54.38
CA ASN A 418 7.12 7.66 54.56
C ASN A 418 7.97 6.37 54.64
N THR A 419 7.51 5.29 54.02
CA THR A 419 8.27 4.04 53.90
C THR A 419 9.14 4.12 52.65
N ILE A 420 10.43 3.80 52.81
CA ILE A 420 11.38 3.76 51.70
C ILE A 420 11.44 2.34 51.17
N TRP A 421 10.92 2.14 49.96
CA TRP A 421 10.95 0.89 49.21
C TRP A 421 12.22 0.81 48.37
N ILE A 422 12.90 -0.34 48.43
CA ILE A 422 14.21 -0.53 47.81
C ILE A 422 14.21 -1.86 47.06
N SER A 423 14.48 -1.83 45.77
CA SER A 423 14.67 -3.05 44.98
C SER A 423 16.15 -3.29 44.67
N LEU A 424 16.62 -4.52 44.89
CA LEU A 424 17.89 -4.99 44.38
C LEU A 424 17.70 -5.71 43.04
N GLN A 425 18.72 -5.67 42.19
CA GLN A 425 18.74 -6.47 40.97
C GLN A 425 18.87 -7.97 41.29
N LYS A 426 18.68 -8.79 40.27
CA LYS A 426 18.94 -10.23 40.34
C LYS A 426 20.39 -10.52 40.72
N ASP A 427 20.54 -11.36 41.73
CA ASP A 427 21.83 -11.95 42.09
C ASP A 427 22.22 -13.08 41.12
N GLU A 428 23.37 -13.72 41.39
CA GLU A 428 23.89 -14.88 40.64
C GLU A 428 22.93 -16.08 40.62
N TYR A 429 21.96 -16.14 41.55
CA TYR A 429 20.92 -17.16 41.63
C TYR A 429 19.60 -16.71 40.95
N ASN A 430 19.63 -15.61 40.20
CA ASN A 430 18.48 -15.05 39.47
C ASN A 430 17.34 -14.58 40.41
N HIS A 431 17.68 -14.20 41.65
CA HIS A 431 16.75 -13.69 42.65
C HIS A 431 16.93 -12.17 42.84
N ALA A 432 15.87 -11.41 42.58
CA ALA A 432 15.77 -10.01 42.99
C ALA A 432 15.17 -9.93 44.40
N LYS A 433 15.51 -8.89 45.17
CA LYS A 433 15.03 -8.70 46.54
C LYS A 433 14.35 -7.35 46.70
N LEU A 434 13.20 -7.34 47.35
CA LEU A 434 12.48 -6.12 47.72
C LEU A 434 12.60 -5.91 49.22
N TYR A 435 13.16 -4.77 49.62
CA TYR A 435 13.25 -4.32 51.00
C TYR A 435 12.37 -3.11 51.22
N CYS A 436 12.03 -2.86 52.49
CA CYS A 436 11.51 -1.57 52.93
C CYS A 436 12.29 -1.08 54.15
N ILE A 437 12.39 0.23 54.29
CA ILE A 437 12.85 0.89 55.51
C ILE A 437 11.71 1.74 56.05
N ARG A 438 11.30 1.45 57.29
CA ARG A 438 10.30 2.22 58.02
C ARG A 438 10.79 2.42 59.44
N ASN A 439 10.71 3.64 59.98
CA ASN A 439 11.20 3.97 61.32
C ASN A 439 12.65 3.50 61.55
N LYS A 440 13.52 3.67 60.55
CA LYS A 440 14.95 3.23 60.55
C LYS A 440 15.18 1.72 60.65
N VAL A 441 14.12 0.90 60.53
CA VAL A 441 14.22 -0.56 60.51
C VAL A 441 14.19 -1.05 59.07
N LEU A 442 15.24 -1.76 58.66
CA LEU A 442 15.32 -2.45 57.38
C LEU A 442 14.62 -3.82 57.46
N LYS A 443 13.70 -4.10 56.52
CA LYS A 443 12.98 -5.37 56.44
C LYS A 443 12.98 -5.92 55.01
N LEU A 444 13.31 -7.20 54.85
CA LEU A 444 13.11 -7.93 53.60
C LEU A 444 11.61 -8.25 53.43
N ILE A 445 11.03 -7.81 52.33
CA ILE A 445 9.60 -7.99 52.02
C ILE A 445 9.39 -9.22 51.14
N LYS A 446 10.17 -9.36 50.06
CA LYS A 446 9.98 -10.46 49.10
C LYS A 446 11.26 -10.79 48.34
N ILE A 447 11.39 -12.06 47.96
CA ILE A 447 12.34 -12.55 46.97
C ILE A 447 11.55 -12.82 45.67
N LEU A 448 12.03 -12.30 44.55
CA LEU A 448 11.35 -12.26 43.26
C LEU A 448 12.21 -12.90 42.17
N LYS A 449 11.58 -13.54 41.18
CA LYS A 449 12.27 -14.12 40.00
C LYS A 449 12.39 -13.15 38.82
N PHE A 450 12.12 -11.86 39.05
CA PHE A 450 12.14 -10.79 38.05
C PHE A 450 12.64 -9.49 38.67
N ASN A 451 13.29 -8.65 37.87
CA ASN A 451 13.75 -7.34 38.32
C ASN A 451 12.58 -6.35 38.42
N ILE A 452 12.57 -5.56 39.49
CA ILE A 452 11.77 -4.33 39.58
C ILE A 452 12.53 -3.20 38.89
N THR A 453 11.85 -2.45 38.03
CA THR A 453 12.40 -1.31 37.29
C THR A 453 11.82 0.02 37.74
N TYR A 454 10.62 0.01 38.31
CA TYR A 454 9.95 1.22 38.80
C TYR A 454 8.90 0.87 39.86
N ILE A 455 8.69 1.77 40.83
CA ILE A 455 7.65 1.60 41.86
C ILE A 455 6.74 2.84 41.84
N ALA A 456 5.43 2.64 41.81
CA ALA A 456 4.46 3.72 41.89
C ALA A 456 3.33 3.39 42.86
N GLN A 457 2.94 4.35 43.68
CA GLN A 457 1.84 4.18 44.62
C GLN A 457 0.50 4.58 44.00
N TYR A 458 -0.47 3.67 44.04
CA TYR A 458 -1.82 3.94 43.56
C TYR A 458 -2.74 4.45 44.67
N ASP A 459 -2.67 3.83 45.86
CA ASP A 459 -3.36 4.26 47.09
C ASP A 459 -2.56 3.79 48.32
N TYR A 460 -3.08 3.99 49.53
CA TYR A 460 -2.41 3.61 50.78
C TYR A 460 -2.13 2.11 50.94
N ASN A 461 -2.83 1.23 50.20
CA ASN A 461 -2.68 -0.22 50.30
C ASN A 461 -2.13 -0.86 49.01
N THR A 462 -2.07 -0.12 47.91
CA THR A 462 -1.76 -0.65 46.58
C THR A 462 -0.54 0.04 45.98
N LEU A 463 0.49 -0.76 45.70
CA LEU A 463 1.64 -0.38 44.89
C LEU A 463 1.60 -1.08 43.53
N TYR A 464 2.08 -0.39 42.50
CA TYR A 464 2.37 -0.98 41.21
C TYR A 464 3.88 -1.03 40.99
N PHE A 465 4.34 -2.18 40.52
CA PHE A 465 5.72 -2.47 40.22
C PHE A 465 5.88 -2.65 38.71
N GLY A 466 6.69 -1.79 38.10
CA GLY A 466 7.20 -1.99 36.77
C GLY A 466 8.27 -3.07 36.82
N THR A 467 8.22 -4.02 35.90
CA THR A 467 9.19 -5.12 35.85
C THR A 467 9.56 -5.45 34.41
N GLU A 468 10.60 -6.24 34.24
CA GLU A 468 10.98 -6.83 32.93
C GLU A 468 9.95 -7.85 32.39
N LYS A 469 8.99 -8.29 33.22
CA LYS A 469 7.98 -9.30 32.86
C LYS A 469 6.58 -8.75 32.68
N GLY A 470 6.33 -7.51 33.07
CA GLY A 470 5.02 -6.85 33.00
C GLY A 470 4.79 -5.89 34.16
N LEU A 471 3.55 -5.44 34.27
CA LEU A 471 3.08 -4.60 35.36
C LEU A 471 2.52 -5.49 36.48
N PHE A 472 3.06 -5.36 37.69
CA PHE A 472 2.58 -6.10 38.85
C PHE A 472 1.84 -5.18 39.82
N LYS A 473 0.69 -5.63 40.32
CA LYS A 473 -0.04 -5.03 41.43
C LYS A 473 0.34 -5.74 42.72
N TYR A 474 0.71 -4.98 43.72
CA TYR A 474 1.05 -5.43 45.06
C TYR A 474 0.10 -4.84 46.09
N LYS A 475 -0.50 -5.70 46.91
CA LYS A 475 -1.29 -5.30 48.07
C LYS A 475 -0.43 -5.37 49.34
N ILE A 476 -0.32 -4.26 50.06
CA ILE A 476 0.58 -4.10 51.20
C ILE A 476 0.11 -4.96 52.39
N ASP A 477 -1.19 -4.94 52.69
CA ASP A 477 -1.83 -5.69 53.77
C ASP A 477 -1.66 -7.21 53.65
N THR A 478 -1.92 -7.77 52.47
CA THR A 478 -1.88 -9.22 52.22
C THR A 478 -0.53 -9.71 51.70
N GLY A 479 0.39 -8.80 51.35
CA GLY A 479 1.66 -9.13 50.72
C GLY A 479 1.52 -9.84 49.35
N THR A 480 0.37 -9.69 48.68
CA THR A 480 0.04 -10.41 47.44
C THR A 480 0.55 -9.67 46.21
N PHE A 481 1.33 -10.35 45.39
CA PHE A 481 1.75 -9.89 44.06
C PHE A 481 0.88 -10.55 42.98
N SER A 482 0.31 -9.74 42.09
CA SER A 482 -0.51 -10.20 40.96
C SER A 482 -0.10 -9.48 39.67
N ILE A 483 0.03 -10.21 38.57
CA ILE A 483 0.33 -9.60 37.27
C ILE A 483 -0.93 -8.96 36.69
N VAL A 484 -0.79 -7.78 36.10
CA VAL A 484 -1.88 -7.14 35.36
C VAL A 484 -2.05 -7.86 34.03
N LYS A 485 -3.26 -8.36 33.78
CA LYS A 485 -3.61 -9.10 32.56
C LYS A 485 -3.27 -8.29 31.31
N LYS A 486 -2.74 -8.96 30.28
CA LYS A 486 -2.24 -8.37 29.00
C LYS A 486 -0.96 -7.55 29.11
N SER A 487 -0.41 -7.35 30.32
CA SER A 487 0.90 -6.72 30.49
C SER A 487 2.06 -7.73 30.45
N GLU A 488 1.77 -9.02 30.29
CA GLU A 488 2.78 -10.07 30.22
C GLU A 488 3.75 -9.78 29.07
N ARG A 489 5.07 -9.91 29.34
CA ARG A 489 6.14 -9.65 28.36
C ARG A 489 6.28 -8.17 27.95
N LEU A 490 5.67 -7.24 28.68
CA LEU A 490 6.03 -5.82 28.58
C LEU A 490 7.18 -5.54 29.55
N ASN A 491 8.29 -5.03 29.02
CA ASN A 491 9.41 -4.57 29.84
C ASN A 491 9.11 -3.12 30.27
N ILE A 492 8.51 -2.96 31.45
CA ILE A 492 8.04 -1.66 31.94
C ILE A 492 9.23 -0.80 32.35
N ARG A 493 9.26 0.44 31.89
CA ARG A 493 10.34 1.41 32.16
C ARG A 493 9.95 2.45 33.20
N SER A 494 8.72 2.97 33.14
CA SER A 494 8.18 3.87 34.16
C SER A 494 6.67 3.70 34.30
N ILE A 495 6.14 4.16 35.44
CA ILE A 495 4.71 4.21 35.72
C ILE A 495 4.35 5.64 36.13
N PHE A 496 3.33 6.20 35.50
CA PHE A 496 2.72 7.48 35.84
C PHE A 496 1.24 7.26 36.15
N ILE A 497 0.79 7.73 37.32
CA ILE A 497 -0.63 7.61 37.72
C ILE A 497 -1.20 9.02 37.67
N ASP A 498 -2.20 9.22 36.81
CA ASP A 498 -2.80 10.53 36.63
C ASP A 498 -3.80 10.91 37.73
N SER A 499 -4.29 12.15 37.69
CA SER A 499 -5.24 12.69 38.65
C SER A 499 -6.58 11.95 38.69
N GLU A 500 -6.92 11.20 37.64
CA GLU A 500 -8.13 10.37 37.54
C GLU A 500 -7.84 8.89 37.85
N LYS A 501 -6.71 8.60 38.51
CA LYS A 501 -6.24 7.26 38.89
C LYS A 501 -6.10 6.30 37.70
N LYS A 502 -5.83 6.82 36.49
CA LYS A 502 -5.47 5.97 35.35
C LYS A 502 -3.97 5.73 35.35
N ILE A 503 -3.56 4.51 35.01
CA ILE A 503 -2.17 4.09 35.09
C ILE A 503 -1.57 4.11 33.68
N TRP A 504 -0.65 5.04 33.46
CA TRP A 504 0.11 5.13 32.24
C TRP A 504 1.46 4.45 32.43
N ILE A 505 1.84 3.60 31.49
CA ILE A 505 3.11 2.86 31.56
C ILE A 505 3.92 3.12 30.30
N THR A 506 5.21 3.33 30.46
CA THR A 506 6.17 3.32 29.35
C THR A 506 6.93 2.01 29.35
N THR A 507 7.43 1.60 28.19
CA THR A 507 8.09 0.32 28.01
C THR A 507 9.37 0.48 27.20
N TYR A 508 10.27 -0.50 27.32
CA TYR A 508 11.32 -0.67 26.34
C TYR A 508 10.70 -1.19 25.03
N GLU A 509 10.96 -0.46 23.94
CA GLU A 509 10.71 -0.85 22.53
C GLU A 509 9.25 -0.96 22.08
N LYS A 510 8.26 -0.84 22.99
CA LYS A 510 6.83 -0.93 22.64
C LYS A 510 6.05 0.36 22.95
N GLY A 511 6.77 1.43 23.25
CA GLY A 511 6.20 2.74 23.55
C GLY A 511 5.46 2.78 24.88
N PHE A 512 4.28 3.39 24.89
CA PHE A 512 3.51 3.60 26.12
C PHE A 512 2.07 3.07 26.00
N PHE A 513 1.48 2.77 27.14
CA PHE A 513 0.17 2.15 27.27
C PHE A 513 -0.63 2.83 28.37
N LEU A 514 -1.94 2.72 28.28
CA LEU A 514 -2.90 3.14 29.30
C LEU A 514 -3.57 1.90 29.90
N TYR A 515 -3.46 1.72 31.20
CA TYR A 515 -4.24 0.76 31.97
C TYR A 515 -5.32 1.48 32.78
N SER A 516 -6.59 1.25 32.40
CA SER A 516 -7.78 1.80 33.05
C SER A 516 -8.88 0.76 33.01
N ASP A 517 -9.63 0.61 34.11
CA ASP A 517 -10.83 -0.25 34.16
C ASP A 517 -10.58 -1.70 33.71
N GLY A 518 -9.40 -2.25 34.05
CA GLY A 518 -8.99 -3.61 33.66
C GLY A 518 -8.56 -3.77 32.20
N VAL A 519 -8.55 -2.68 31.41
CA VAL A 519 -8.20 -2.68 29.99
C VAL A 519 -6.84 -2.02 29.78
N LEU A 520 -5.94 -2.73 29.11
CA LEU A 520 -4.67 -2.20 28.63
C LEU A 520 -4.82 -1.72 27.18
N SER A 521 -4.77 -0.40 26.97
CA SER A 521 -4.89 0.27 25.68
C SER A 521 -3.52 0.63 25.10
N THR A 522 -3.36 0.33 23.81
CA THR A 522 -2.21 0.76 22.98
C THR A 522 -2.50 2.07 22.25
N PHE A 523 -1.44 2.74 21.82
CA PHE A 523 -1.47 3.95 21.02
C PHE A 523 -0.70 3.75 19.70
N PRO A 524 -1.05 4.47 18.62
CA PRO A 524 -0.29 4.44 17.39
C PRO A 524 1.09 5.03 17.66
N ILE A 525 2.11 4.38 17.11
CA ILE A 525 3.48 4.88 17.19
C ILE A 525 3.63 6.05 16.19
N ASP A 526 4.53 6.98 16.45
CA ASP A 526 4.95 8.02 15.50
C ASP A 526 5.53 7.41 14.21
N GLU A 527 5.64 8.21 13.15
CA GLU A 527 6.02 7.71 11.82
C GLU A 527 7.39 7.04 11.78
N ASP A 528 8.34 7.53 12.57
CA ASP A 528 9.73 7.06 12.60
C ASP A 528 10.03 6.10 13.76
N ASN A 529 8.99 5.68 14.50
CA ASN A 529 9.06 4.78 15.65
C ASN A 529 9.91 5.28 16.83
N TYR A 530 10.08 6.59 16.98
CA TYR A 530 10.87 7.16 18.07
C TYR A 530 10.22 6.95 19.45
N LEU A 531 8.89 6.97 19.52
CA LEU A 531 8.10 6.73 20.72
C LEU A 531 8.26 5.30 21.25
N ASN A 532 8.76 4.34 20.46
CA ASN A 532 9.08 3.00 20.98
C ASN A 532 10.06 3.05 22.16
N SER A 533 10.89 4.09 22.20
CA SER A 533 11.84 4.33 23.29
C SER A 533 11.32 5.28 24.38
N ALA A 534 9.99 5.43 24.55
CA ALA A 534 9.40 6.28 25.59
C ALA A 534 9.99 6.00 26.98
N HIS A 535 10.59 7.01 27.59
CA HIS A 535 11.27 6.85 28.88
C HIS A 535 10.30 6.98 30.04
N CYS A 536 9.59 8.10 30.10
CA CYS A 536 8.52 8.31 31.05
C CYS A 536 7.55 9.39 30.58
N LEU A 537 6.53 9.67 31.40
CA LEU A 537 5.48 10.62 31.10
C LEU A 537 5.46 11.70 32.18
N ILE A 538 5.46 12.96 31.74
CA ILE A 538 5.34 14.12 32.62
C ILE A 538 4.13 14.91 32.17
N GLU A 539 3.14 15.07 33.06
CA GLU A 539 1.95 15.85 32.78
C GLU A 539 2.13 17.31 33.22
N ASP A 540 1.87 18.26 32.31
CA ASP A 540 1.76 19.67 32.68
C ASP A 540 0.32 20.03 33.11
N LYS A 541 0.15 21.20 33.73
CA LYS A 541 -1.16 21.70 34.20
C LYS A 541 -2.15 21.99 33.06
N LYS A 542 -1.71 21.97 31.79
CA LYS A 542 -2.58 22.12 30.61
C LYS A 542 -3.05 20.77 30.06
N GLY A 543 -2.66 19.65 30.69
CA GLY A 543 -3.03 18.30 30.26
C GLY A 543 -2.25 17.80 29.05
N PHE A 544 -1.02 18.28 28.85
CA PHE A 544 -0.09 17.68 27.90
C PHE A 544 0.87 16.74 28.60
N PHE A 545 1.13 15.60 27.97
CA PHE A 545 2.25 14.74 28.31
C PHE A 545 3.49 15.17 27.54
N TRP A 546 4.60 15.24 28.28
CA TRP A 546 5.95 15.40 27.79
C TRP A 546 6.67 14.06 27.92
N ILE A 547 7.12 13.50 26.80
CA ILE A 547 7.61 12.13 26.68
C ILE A 547 9.05 12.15 26.16
N PRO A 548 10.07 12.11 27.03
CA PRO A 548 11.47 11.94 26.62
C PRO A 548 11.70 10.57 25.95
N THR A 549 12.55 10.55 24.93
CA THR A 549 12.92 9.35 24.15
C THR A 549 14.41 9.39 23.77
N ASN A 550 14.89 8.36 23.07
CA ASN A 550 16.25 8.36 22.49
C ASN A 550 16.40 9.33 21.30
N LYS A 551 15.30 9.86 20.77
CA LYS A 551 15.25 10.64 19.52
C LYS A 551 14.62 12.02 19.68
N GLY A 552 14.45 12.47 20.92
CA GLY A 552 13.94 13.79 21.25
C GLY A 552 12.86 13.75 22.31
N LEU A 553 12.12 14.86 22.41
CA LEU A 553 11.07 15.07 23.38
C LEU A 553 9.74 15.22 22.65
N PHE A 554 8.78 14.35 22.95
CA PHE A 554 7.43 14.46 22.41
C PHE A 554 6.50 15.24 23.34
N GLN A 555 5.60 16.02 22.75
CA GLN A 555 4.45 16.64 23.42
C GLN A 555 3.16 16.07 22.79
N VAL A 556 2.21 15.65 23.64
CA VAL A 556 0.91 15.12 23.18
C VAL A 556 -0.20 15.45 24.16
N SER A 557 -1.42 15.69 23.67
CA SER A 557 -2.57 15.94 24.55
C SER A 557 -3.03 14.64 25.24
N ARG A 558 -3.06 14.64 26.58
CA ARG A 558 -3.64 13.54 27.37
C ARG A 558 -5.09 13.28 26.97
N MET A 559 -5.86 14.33 26.74
CA MET A 559 -7.26 14.21 26.34
C MET A 559 -7.43 13.58 24.94
N ALA A 560 -6.54 13.87 23.99
CA ALA A 560 -6.55 13.19 22.68
C ALA A 560 -6.25 11.69 22.82
N LEU A 561 -5.29 11.32 23.68
CA LEU A 561 -5.00 9.92 23.99
C LEU A 561 -6.21 9.22 24.62
N LEU A 562 -6.87 9.84 25.59
CA LEU A 562 -8.08 9.28 26.20
C LEU A 562 -9.23 9.11 25.21
N LYS A 563 -9.43 10.06 24.29
CA LYS A 563 -10.41 9.93 23.19
C LYS A 563 -10.05 8.76 22.27
N TYR A 564 -8.79 8.61 21.91
CA TYR A 564 -8.31 7.48 21.12
C TYR A 564 -8.52 6.13 21.80
N ALA A 565 -8.27 6.05 23.11
CA ALA A 565 -8.48 4.83 23.88
C ALA A 565 -9.94 4.36 23.82
N LYS A 566 -10.90 5.30 23.78
CA LYS A 566 -12.33 5.02 23.60
C LYS A 566 -12.72 4.76 22.14
N ASN A 567 -12.15 5.50 21.19
CA ASN A 567 -12.42 5.37 19.76
C ASN A 567 -11.13 5.42 18.95
N LYS A 568 -10.70 4.24 18.48
CA LYS A 568 -9.45 4.04 17.71
C LYS A 568 -9.44 4.73 16.34
N SER A 569 -10.55 5.30 15.87
CA SER A 569 -10.60 6.11 14.65
C SER A 569 -10.22 7.57 14.85
N THR A 570 -10.07 8.03 16.10
CA THR A 570 -9.68 9.41 16.41
C THR A 570 -8.18 9.59 16.12
N PRO A 571 -7.74 10.57 15.33
CA PRO A 571 -6.31 10.79 15.13
C PRO A 571 -5.63 11.34 16.38
N ILE A 572 -4.33 11.04 16.53
CA ILE A 572 -3.45 11.60 17.56
C ILE A 572 -2.34 12.37 16.87
N TYR A 573 -2.05 13.57 17.38
CA TYR A 573 -0.93 14.38 16.92
C TYR A 573 0.17 14.39 17.99
N TYR A 574 1.33 13.88 17.63
CA TYR A 574 2.55 13.88 18.44
C TYR A 574 3.47 14.98 17.94
N HIS A 575 3.80 15.94 18.79
CA HIS A 575 4.74 17.00 18.41
C HIS A 575 6.14 16.66 18.91
N LEU A 576 7.12 16.59 18.01
CA LEU A 576 8.51 16.27 18.29
C LEU A 576 9.38 17.53 18.35
N TYR A 577 10.09 17.66 19.47
CA TYR A 577 11.23 18.57 19.64
C TYR A 577 12.54 17.78 19.57
N ASN A 578 13.57 18.37 18.97
CA ASN A 578 14.89 17.77 18.80
C ASN A 578 16.02 18.76 19.12
N LYS A 579 17.28 18.41 18.81
CA LYS A 579 18.47 19.23 19.06
C LYS A 579 18.39 20.64 18.48
N GLU A 580 17.68 20.82 17.37
CA GLU A 580 17.48 22.13 16.74
C GLU A 580 16.61 23.06 17.60
N ASP A 581 15.83 22.50 18.54
CA ASP A 581 15.00 23.24 19.48
C ASP A 581 15.73 23.63 20.79
N GLY A 582 16.97 23.16 21.00
CA GLY A 582 17.82 23.57 22.13
C GLY A 582 18.50 22.47 22.94
N PHE A 583 18.39 21.20 22.51
CA PHE A 583 19.08 20.10 23.18
C PHE A 583 20.54 20.00 22.72
N LEU A 584 21.44 19.59 23.62
CA LEU A 584 22.81 19.19 23.23
C LEU A 584 22.84 17.79 22.59
N THR A 585 21.83 16.96 22.87
CA THR A 585 21.63 15.62 22.29
C THR A 585 20.15 15.30 22.24
N ASN A 586 19.72 14.48 21.27
CA ASN A 586 18.35 13.97 21.20
C ASN A 586 18.09 12.83 22.20
N GLU A 587 19.15 12.23 22.75
CA GLU A 587 19.05 11.07 23.61
C GLU A 587 18.83 11.49 25.06
N PHE A 588 17.58 11.42 25.51
CA PHE A 588 17.23 11.59 26.91
C PHE A 588 17.61 10.34 27.71
N ASN A 589 17.77 10.49 29.02
CA ASN A 589 17.95 9.36 29.90
C ASN A 589 16.65 8.91 30.52
N GLY A 590 16.55 7.62 30.81
CA GLY A 590 15.43 7.01 31.51
C GLY A 590 15.82 5.66 32.10
N GLY A 591 14.83 4.91 32.59
CA GLY A 591 15.11 3.69 33.36
C GLY A 591 15.68 4.00 34.76
N CYS A 592 15.55 5.25 35.21
CA CYS A 592 15.89 5.73 36.53
C CYS A 592 14.64 6.25 37.24
N GLN A 593 14.69 6.31 38.57
CA GLN A 593 13.60 6.82 39.39
C GLN A 593 14.11 7.91 40.34
N PRO A 594 13.61 9.17 40.21
CA PRO A 594 12.69 9.67 39.18
C PRO A 594 13.40 10.00 37.85
N CYS A 595 12.67 9.83 36.74
CA CYS A 595 13.15 10.06 35.37
C CYS A 595 12.93 11.50 34.87
N GLY A 596 12.14 12.30 35.58
CA GLY A 596 11.69 13.60 35.11
C GLY A 596 11.03 14.37 36.24
N ASN A 597 11.22 15.69 36.24
CA ASN A 597 10.95 16.51 37.42
C ASN A 597 10.15 17.76 37.06
N ILE A 598 9.06 18.01 37.78
CA ILE A 598 8.33 19.27 37.75
C ILE A 598 8.70 20.07 39.00
N LEU A 599 9.17 21.29 38.80
CA LEU A 599 9.55 22.22 39.86
C LEU A 599 8.36 23.12 40.25
N GLN A 600 8.40 23.70 41.45
CA GLN A 600 7.33 24.58 41.92
C GLN A 600 7.19 25.85 41.08
N ASN A 601 8.29 26.34 40.47
CA ASN A 601 8.28 27.44 39.52
C ASN A 601 7.80 27.06 38.11
N ASP A 602 7.11 25.92 37.99
CA ASP A 602 6.55 25.35 36.76
C ASP A 602 7.58 24.91 35.72
N GLN A 603 8.87 24.84 36.05
CA GLN A 603 9.86 24.29 35.13
C GLN A 603 9.87 22.77 35.15
N ILE A 604 10.06 22.19 33.97
CA ILE A 604 10.37 20.77 33.82
C ILE A 604 11.88 20.61 33.65
N ALA A 605 12.45 19.65 34.36
CA ALA A 605 13.85 19.25 34.23
C ALA A 605 13.95 17.77 33.86
N LEU A 606 14.65 17.51 32.75
CA LEU A 606 14.79 16.20 32.14
C LEU A 606 16.27 15.83 31.95
N PRO A 607 16.74 14.72 32.53
CA PRO A 607 18.10 14.24 32.31
C PRO A 607 18.30 13.76 30.87
N SER A 608 19.48 14.01 30.30
CA SER A 608 19.89 13.51 28.99
C SER A 608 21.29 12.92 29.03
N MET A 609 21.71 12.33 27.91
CA MET A 609 23.08 11.84 27.73
C MET A 609 24.13 12.96 27.67
N ASN A 610 23.70 14.23 27.65
CA ASN A 610 24.60 15.37 27.64
C ASN A 610 24.00 16.57 28.37
N GLY A 611 23.93 16.49 29.69
CA GLY A 611 23.39 17.53 30.56
C GLY A 611 21.95 17.29 30.99
N ILE A 612 21.34 18.33 31.56
CA ILE A 612 19.95 18.34 32.00
C ILE A 612 19.21 19.43 31.24
N VAL A 613 18.11 19.04 30.60
CA VAL A 613 17.24 19.92 29.82
C VAL A 613 16.22 20.56 30.74
N PHE A 614 16.24 21.89 30.82
CA PHE A 614 15.26 22.71 31.52
C PHE A 614 14.38 23.46 30.53
N PHE A 615 13.08 23.51 30.82
CA PHE A 615 12.13 24.34 30.09
C PHE A 615 10.92 24.67 30.95
N ASN A 616 10.14 25.69 30.57
CA ASN A 616 8.84 25.96 31.18
C ASN A 616 7.77 25.68 30.11
N PRO A 617 6.93 24.65 30.26
CA PRO A 617 5.98 24.21 29.23
C PRO A 617 4.97 25.32 28.86
N TYR A 618 4.71 26.27 29.75
CA TYR A 618 3.78 27.37 29.51
C TYR A 618 4.38 28.56 28.75
N LYS A 619 5.72 28.60 28.62
CA LYS A 619 6.44 29.59 27.80
C LYS A 619 6.80 29.07 26.41
N ILE A 620 6.66 27.76 26.17
CA ILE A 620 6.91 27.16 24.86
C ILE A 620 5.81 27.56 23.90
N LYS A 621 6.20 28.16 22.77
CA LYS A 621 5.31 28.44 21.65
C LYS A 621 5.45 27.34 20.60
N THR A 622 4.66 26.28 20.76
CA THR A 622 4.64 25.15 19.83
C THR A 622 4.22 25.63 18.42
N LEU A 623 5.10 25.47 17.44
CA LEU A 623 4.79 25.76 16.05
C LEU A 623 4.12 24.54 15.42
N LEU A 624 2.79 24.59 15.30
CA LEU A 624 2.05 23.53 14.63
C LEU A 624 2.10 23.69 13.10
N PRO A 625 2.08 22.57 12.34
CA PRO A 625 1.90 22.58 10.90
C PRO A 625 0.73 23.48 10.51
N ASN A 626 1.01 24.49 9.70
CA ASN A 626 0.03 25.53 9.32
C ASN A 626 -1.24 24.90 8.71
N ARG A 627 -2.42 25.51 8.88
CA ARG A 627 -3.68 25.00 8.34
C ARG A 627 -3.77 24.94 6.80
N LYS A 628 -2.75 25.42 6.07
CA LYS A 628 -2.74 25.47 4.61
C LYS A 628 -1.42 24.93 4.06
N PHE A 629 -1.52 23.86 3.31
CA PHE A 629 -0.51 23.34 2.40
C PHE A 629 -1.03 23.45 0.96
N TYR A 630 -0.13 23.35 -0.02
CA TYR A 630 -0.45 23.61 -1.42
C TYR A 630 0.05 22.47 -2.29
N ILE A 631 -0.66 22.18 -3.37
CA ILE A 631 -0.06 21.45 -4.49
C ILE A 631 0.68 22.50 -5.30
N ASP A 632 1.99 22.33 -5.38
CA ASP A 632 2.88 23.32 -5.97
C ASP A 632 3.12 23.06 -7.45
N LYS A 633 3.37 21.79 -7.80
CA LYS A 633 3.62 21.35 -9.17
C LYS A 633 2.92 20.02 -9.42
N VAL A 634 2.38 19.86 -10.62
CA VAL A 634 1.90 18.57 -11.12
C VAL A 634 2.77 18.18 -12.29
N ILE A 635 3.28 16.96 -12.27
CA ILE A 635 4.13 16.38 -13.31
C ILE A 635 3.34 15.26 -13.96
N VAL A 636 3.03 15.39 -15.25
CA VAL A 636 2.40 14.36 -16.08
C VAL A 636 3.37 13.99 -17.19
N ASP A 637 3.82 12.74 -17.21
CA ASP A 637 4.74 12.22 -18.24
C ASP A 637 5.94 13.15 -18.49
N GLN A 638 6.62 13.54 -17.41
CA GLN A 638 7.77 14.47 -17.37
C GLN A 638 7.48 15.94 -17.68
N LYS A 639 6.26 16.29 -18.12
CA LYS A 639 5.85 17.70 -18.28
C LYS A 639 5.25 18.24 -17.00
N SER A 640 5.79 19.34 -16.52
CA SER A 640 5.35 19.96 -15.28
C SER A 640 4.51 21.22 -15.51
N PHE A 641 3.42 21.38 -14.77
CA PHE A 641 2.58 22.57 -14.79
C PHE A 641 2.08 22.92 -13.38
N PHE A 642 1.61 24.16 -13.22
CA PHE A 642 0.98 24.60 -11.98
C PHE A 642 -0.46 24.07 -11.91
N PRO A 643 -0.88 23.48 -10.79
CA PRO A 643 -2.19 22.86 -10.66
C PRO A 643 -3.33 23.89 -10.77
N LYS A 644 -4.36 23.53 -11.54
CA LYS A 644 -5.71 24.09 -11.41
C LYS A 644 -6.53 23.18 -10.49
N ASP A 645 -7.70 23.63 -10.05
CA ASP A 645 -8.59 22.79 -9.24
C ASP A 645 -9.11 21.55 -10.00
N THR A 646 -9.08 21.60 -11.34
CA THR A 646 -9.41 20.48 -12.23
C THR A 646 -8.26 20.21 -13.20
N ILE A 647 -7.84 18.96 -13.30
CA ILE A 647 -6.74 18.51 -14.17
C ILE A 647 -7.27 17.42 -15.09
N VAL A 648 -7.18 17.65 -16.40
CA VAL A 648 -7.54 16.66 -17.42
C VAL A 648 -6.27 15.92 -17.82
N LEU A 649 -6.23 14.62 -17.54
CA LEU A 649 -5.13 13.73 -17.92
C LEU A 649 -5.42 13.13 -19.29
N LYS A 650 -4.39 12.82 -20.08
CA LYS A 650 -4.57 12.00 -21.29
C LYS A 650 -4.91 10.57 -20.88
N ASN A 651 -5.73 9.85 -21.64
CA ASN A 651 -6.09 8.47 -21.30
C ASN A 651 -4.88 7.53 -21.17
N ASN A 652 -3.81 7.78 -21.94
CA ASN A 652 -2.60 6.97 -21.98
C ASN A 652 -1.43 7.54 -21.14
N PHE A 653 -1.70 8.40 -20.15
CA PHE A 653 -0.65 8.89 -19.28
C PHE A 653 0.00 7.74 -18.50
N GLN A 654 1.32 7.75 -18.37
CA GLN A 654 2.05 6.71 -17.62
C GLN A 654 2.01 7.01 -16.13
N ARG A 655 2.31 8.27 -15.77
CA ARG A 655 2.41 8.69 -14.36
C ARG A 655 2.01 10.15 -14.20
N VAL A 656 1.20 10.41 -13.18
CA VAL A 656 0.95 11.75 -12.66
C VAL A 656 1.50 11.85 -11.24
N SER A 657 2.30 12.88 -10.97
CA SER A 657 2.88 13.16 -9.65
C SER A 657 2.47 14.55 -9.18
N PHE A 658 2.03 14.65 -7.93
CA PHE A 658 1.64 15.88 -7.26
C PHE A 658 2.69 16.24 -6.22
N LEU A 659 3.41 17.34 -6.43
CA LEU A 659 4.37 17.86 -5.48
C LEU A 659 3.65 18.81 -4.52
N ILE A 660 3.82 18.58 -3.23
CA ILE A 660 3.15 19.30 -2.16
C ILE A 660 4.16 20.23 -1.50
N ALA A 661 3.84 21.52 -1.49
CA ALA A 661 4.59 22.51 -0.74
C ALA A 661 3.86 22.83 0.57
N TYR A 662 4.60 22.73 1.67
CA TYR A 662 4.09 23.00 3.01
C TYR A 662 5.00 24.05 3.66
N PRO A 663 4.64 25.34 3.60
CA PRO A 663 5.42 26.40 4.24
C PRO A 663 5.29 26.27 5.76
N TYR A 664 6.28 25.62 6.33
CA TYR A 664 6.37 25.26 7.74
C TYR A 664 7.82 25.37 8.17
N TYR A 665 8.05 26.06 9.28
CA TYR A 665 9.37 26.49 9.72
C TYR A 665 9.80 25.82 11.02
N GLY A 666 9.10 24.78 11.48
CA GLY A 666 9.45 23.97 12.65
C GLY A 666 10.21 22.70 12.24
N ASN A 667 10.26 21.67 13.10
CA ASN A 667 10.86 20.38 12.74
C ASN A 667 10.00 19.64 11.71
N PRO A 668 10.51 19.30 10.50
CA PRO A 668 9.74 18.69 9.40
C PRO A 668 9.11 17.33 9.77
N GLU A 669 9.65 16.60 10.75
CA GLU A 669 9.09 15.33 11.25
C GLU A 669 7.69 15.49 11.87
N ASN A 670 7.26 16.73 12.14
CA ASN A 670 5.91 17.05 12.60
C ASN A 670 4.88 17.17 11.47
N ILE A 671 5.28 17.07 10.20
CA ILE A 671 4.36 17.17 9.06
C ILE A 671 3.80 15.78 8.75
N HIS A 672 2.55 15.55 9.15
CA HIS A 672 1.83 14.31 8.86
C HIS A 672 0.81 14.54 7.75
N LEU A 673 1.12 14.04 6.55
CA LEU A 673 0.28 14.18 5.36
C LEU A 673 -0.21 12.81 4.87
N GLU A 674 -1.47 12.75 4.49
CA GLU A 674 -2.10 11.57 3.89
C GLU A 674 -2.91 11.98 2.66
N ALA A 675 -3.05 11.07 1.71
CA ALA A 675 -3.84 11.31 0.52
C ALA A 675 -4.61 10.06 0.09
N LYS A 676 -5.69 10.27 -0.65
CA LYS A 676 -6.48 9.21 -1.27
C LYS A 676 -7.18 9.72 -2.53
N LEU A 677 -7.57 8.80 -3.40
CA LEU A 677 -8.60 9.00 -4.40
C LEU A 677 -9.95 8.55 -3.82
N ASP A 678 -11.05 9.08 -4.34
CA ASP A 678 -12.41 8.69 -3.95
C ASP A 678 -12.83 7.33 -4.50
N LYS A 679 -12.26 6.92 -5.64
CA LYS A 679 -12.58 5.68 -6.36
C LYS A 679 -11.31 4.93 -6.76
N GLY A 680 -11.45 3.62 -7.00
CA GLY A 680 -10.38 2.75 -7.49
C GLY A 680 -9.44 2.21 -6.40
N THR A 681 -8.27 1.74 -6.84
CA THR A 681 -7.27 1.07 -5.99
C THR A 681 -6.74 1.97 -4.87
N TYR A 682 -6.68 3.28 -5.10
CA TYR A 682 -6.15 4.28 -4.16
C TYR A 682 -7.23 4.89 -3.25
N SER A 683 -8.28 4.12 -2.91
CA SER A 683 -9.42 4.58 -2.10
C SER A 683 -9.13 4.66 -0.59
N ARG A 684 -8.04 4.02 -0.14
CA ARG A 684 -7.56 4.09 1.25
C ARG A 684 -6.64 5.30 1.43
N TRP A 685 -6.57 5.80 2.66
CA TRP A 685 -5.61 6.85 3.01
C TRP A 685 -4.19 6.29 2.99
N GLU A 686 -3.35 6.87 2.16
CA GLU A 686 -1.92 6.56 2.05
C GLU A 686 -1.10 7.73 2.58
N LYS A 687 -0.03 7.42 3.32
CA LYS A 687 0.87 8.44 3.86
C LYS A 687 1.74 9.04 2.76
N ILE A 688 1.86 10.36 2.75
CA ILE A 688 2.79 11.07 1.89
C ILE A 688 4.12 11.15 2.64
N ARG A 689 5.12 10.41 2.15
CA ARG A 689 6.46 10.35 2.75
C ARG A 689 7.27 11.64 2.49
N SER A 690 8.51 11.65 2.98
CA SER A 690 9.44 12.78 3.04
C SER A 690 9.66 13.55 1.72
N GLU A 691 9.43 12.92 0.56
CA GLU A 691 9.50 13.56 -0.76
C GLU A 691 8.37 14.58 -1.01
N LYS A 692 7.41 14.70 -0.07
CA LYS A 692 6.21 15.56 -0.15
C LYS A 692 5.51 15.40 -1.51
N SER A 693 5.48 14.20 -2.06
CA SER A 693 4.85 13.94 -3.34
C SER A 693 3.96 12.69 -3.27
N ILE A 694 2.88 12.71 -4.05
CA ILE A 694 2.06 11.52 -4.29
C ILE A 694 1.95 11.29 -5.79
N SER A 695 2.07 10.03 -6.19
CA SER A 695 2.05 9.64 -7.59
C SER A 695 0.99 8.58 -7.84
N PHE A 696 0.31 8.69 -8.97
CA PHE A 696 -0.60 7.66 -9.47
C PHE A 696 -0.12 7.21 -10.84
N THR A 697 -0.10 5.90 -11.03
CA THR A 697 0.05 5.29 -12.35
C THR A 697 -1.33 5.06 -12.95
N THR A 698 -1.42 5.12 -14.28
CA THR A 698 -2.57 4.70 -15.11
C THR A 698 -3.91 4.57 -14.37
N LEU A 699 -4.78 5.56 -14.51
CA LEU A 699 -6.13 5.53 -13.96
C LEU A 699 -7.15 5.16 -15.05
N PRO A 700 -8.16 4.31 -14.77
CA PRO A 700 -9.25 4.06 -15.70
C PRO A 700 -9.98 5.36 -16.09
N PRO A 701 -10.68 5.41 -17.24
CA PRO A 701 -11.49 6.57 -17.60
C PRO A 701 -12.52 6.91 -16.53
N GLY A 702 -12.63 8.19 -16.18
CA GLY A 702 -13.54 8.65 -15.16
C GLY A 702 -13.12 9.95 -14.48
N GLU A 703 -13.98 10.41 -13.59
CA GLU A 703 -13.73 11.55 -12.70
C GLU A 703 -13.38 11.05 -11.31
N TYR A 704 -12.22 11.51 -10.82
CA TYR A 704 -11.66 11.20 -9.52
C TYR A 704 -11.44 12.47 -8.71
N THR A 705 -11.59 12.37 -7.40
CA THR A 705 -11.24 13.45 -6.46
C THR A 705 -10.04 13.03 -5.63
N LEU A 706 -8.87 13.64 -5.91
CA LEU A 706 -7.71 13.56 -5.04
C LEU A 706 -7.96 14.40 -3.79
N THR A 707 -8.05 13.73 -2.63
CA THR A 707 -8.13 14.39 -1.33
C THR A 707 -6.84 14.18 -0.58
N ILE A 708 -6.15 15.27 -0.26
CA ILE A 708 -4.98 15.31 0.61
C ILE A 708 -5.43 15.90 1.95
N ARG A 709 -5.00 15.31 3.07
CA ARG A 709 -5.22 15.84 4.41
C ARG A 709 -3.93 15.90 5.22
N GLY A 710 -3.85 16.84 6.15
CA GLY A 710 -2.74 16.96 7.09
C GLY A 710 -3.21 17.21 8.51
N LEU A 711 -2.54 16.62 9.50
CA LEU A 711 -2.83 16.91 10.91
C LEU A 711 -2.34 18.32 11.27
N SER A 712 -3.19 19.08 11.97
CA SER A 712 -2.97 20.52 12.21
C SER A 712 -3.13 20.97 13.66
N SER A 713 -3.55 20.06 14.55
CA SER A 713 -3.77 20.40 15.97
C SER A 713 -3.58 19.21 16.90
N PHE A 714 -3.32 19.49 18.17
CA PHE A 714 -3.18 18.48 19.22
C PHE A 714 -4.47 17.70 19.49
N GLU A 715 -5.63 18.25 19.15
CA GLU A 715 -6.92 17.54 19.21
C GLU A 715 -7.12 16.55 18.06
N GLY A 716 -6.20 16.51 17.09
CA GLY A 716 -6.28 15.62 15.94
C GLY A 716 -7.10 16.19 14.77
N ASN A 717 -7.17 17.52 14.62
CA ASN A 717 -7.92 18.09 13.49
C ASN A 717 -7.15 18.00 12.17
N TYR A 718 -7.83 17.55 11.12
CA TYR A 718 -7.30 17.55 9.76
C TYR A 718 -7.63 18.83 9.01
N VAL A 719 -6.70 19.26 8.16
CA VAL A 719 -6.93 20.24 7.09
C VAL A 719 -6.87 19.55 5.74
N TYR A 720 -7.71 19.95 4.79
CA TYR A 720 -7.91 19.23 3.53
C TYR A 720 -7.60 20.11 2.32
N LYS A 721 -7.03 19.50 1.27
CA LYS A 721 -6.98 20.04 -0.09
C LYS A 721 -7.53 19.00 -1.06
N LYS A 722 -8.44 19.43 -1.93
CA LYS A 722 -9.05 18.59 -2.97
C LYS A 722 -8.65 19.08 -4.36
N VAL A 723 -8.48 18.14 -5.30
CA VAL A 723 -8.27 18.37 -6.73
C VAL A 723 -9.05 17.34 -7.52
N THR A 724 -9.75 17.79 -8.56
CA THR A 724 -10.49 16.92 -9.48
C THR A 724 -9.58 16.47 -10.62
N LEU A 725 -9.52 15.17 -10.88
CA LEU A 725 -8.79 14.54 -11.98
C LEU A 725 -9.80 13.94 -12.95
N ILE A 726 -9.69 14.30 -14.23
CA ILE A 726 -10.57 13.80 -15.29
C ILE A 726 -9.70 13.00 -16.26
N VAL A 727 -9.99 11.70 -16.40
CA VAL A 727 -9.41 10.84 -17.43
C VAL A 727 -10.48 10.57 -18.50
N PRO A 728 -10.38 11.18 -19.70
CA PRO A 728 -11.39 11.01 -20.74
C PRO A 728 -11.33 9.59 -21.32
N ALA A 729 -12.47 8.98 -21.59
CA ALA A 729 -12.54 7.68 -22.27
C ALA A 729 -12.04 7.79 -23.73
N MET A 730 -11.30 6.79 -24.22
CA MET A 730 -11.08 6.64 -25.66
C MET A 730 -12.38 6.26 -26.34
N PHE A 731 -12.52 6.53 -27.64
CA PHE A 731 -13.75 6.23 -28.39
C PHE A 731 -14.23 4.78 -28.18
N HIS A 732 -13.32 3.79 -28.22
CA HIS A 732 -13.66 2.38 -28.02
C HIS A 732 -14.07 2.01 -26.58
N GLN A 733 -13.79 2.88 -25.62
CA GLN A 733 -14.17 2.72 -24.21
C GLN A 733 -15.50 3.42 -23.89
N THR A 734 -16.14 4.04 -24.89
CA THR A 734 -17.44 4.67 -24.71
C THR A 734 -18.58 3.65 -24.74
N VAL A 735 -19.66 3.94 -24.01
CA VAL A 735 -20.89 3.13 -24.04
C VAL A 735 -21.48 3.09 -25.46
N TRP A 736 -21.35 4.17 -26.23
CA TRP A 736 -21.81 4.22 -27.62
C TRP A 736 -21.04 3.27 -28.54
N PHE A 737 -19.73 3.13 -28.35
CA PHE A 737 -18.96 2.17 -29.14
C PHE A 737 -19.33 0.72 -28.79
N THR A 738 -19.55 0.41 -27.51
CA THR A 738 -20.02 -0.93 -27.12
C THR A 738 -21.42 -1.21 -27.68
N ILE A 739 -22.34 -0.25 -27.63
CA ILE A 739 -23.65 -0.33 -28.32
C ILE A 739 -23.47 -0.55 -29.83
N LEU A 740 -22.57 0.19 -30.47
CA LEU A 740 -22.27 0.05 -31.89
C LEU A 740 -21.72 -1.35 -32.21
N CYS A 741 -20.82 -1.89 -31.38
CA CYS A 741 -20.33 -3.26 -31.53
C CYS A 741 -21.46 -4.29 -31.41
N TYR A 742 -22.34 -4.15 -30.41
CA TYR A 742 -23.51 -5.03 -30.29
C TYR A 742 -24.42 -4.91 -31.51
N LEU A 743 -24.66 -3.69 -31.99
CA LEU A 743 -25.45 -3.45 -33.20
C LEU A 743 -24.79 -4.06 -34.44
N LEU A 744 -23.47 -3.94 -34.59
CA LEU A 744 -22.72 -4.56 -35.68
C LEU A 744 -22.76 -6.09 -35.60
N VAL A 745 -22.71 -6.68 -34.40
CA VAL A 745 -22.89 -8.12 -34.22
C VAL A 745 -24.31 -8.55 -34.59
N VAL A 746 -25.32 -7.82 -34.15
CA VAL A 746 -26.72 -8.10 -34.52
C VAL A 746 -26.94 -7.95 -36.02
N LEU A 747 -26.39 -6.90 -36.64
CA LEU A 747 -26.43 -6.70 -38.08
C LEU A 747 -25.64 -7.76 -38.84
N PHE A 748 -24.50 -8.22 -38.32
CA PHE A 748 -23.73 -9.31 -38.89
C PHE A 748 -24.51 -10.62 -38.82
N LEU A 749 -25.14 -10.93 -37.69
CA LEU A 749 -26.01 -12.10 -37.54
C LEU A 749 -27.24 -12.00 -38.44
N PHE A 750 -27.84 -10.82 -38.56
CA PHE A 750 -28.95 -10.54 -39.47
C PHE A 750 -28.51 -10.69 -40.94
N PHE A 751 -27.33 -10.19 -41.29
CA PHE A 751 -26.76 -10.31 -42.63
C PHE A 751 -26.39 -11.76 -42.93
N MET A 752 -25.83 -12.51 -41.99
CA MET A 752 -25.59 -13.94 -42.10
C MET A 752 -26.91 -14.72 -42.26
N TRP A 753 -27.93 -14.36 -41.51
CA TRP A 753 -29.28 -14.91 -41.67
C TRP A 753 -29.85 -14.57 -43.04
N HIS A 754 -29.69 -13.34 -43.51
CA HIS A 754 -30.18 -12.90 -44.81
C HIS A 754 -29.40 -13.55 -45.97
N LEU A 755 -28.08 -13.70 -45.85
CA LEU A 755 -27.23 -14.44 -46.78
C LEU A 755 -27.61 -15.91 -46.79
N ARG A 756 -27.90 -16.50 -45.62
CA ARG A 756 -28.42 -17.86 -45.53
C ARG A 756 -29.77 -17.97 -46.22
N LEU A 757 -30.68 -17.04 -46.02
CA LEU A 757 -31.97 -17.01 -46.71
C LEU A 757 -31.80 -16.82 -48.22
N TYR A 758 -30.88 -15.96 -48.66
CA TYR A 758 -30.58 -15.73 -50.06
C TYR A 758 -29.90 -16.96 -50.69
N TYR A 759 -28.94 -17.58 -50.02
CA TYR A 759 -28.32 -18.85 -50.40
C TYR A 759 -29.36 -19.97 -50.46
N ILE A 760 -30.26 -20.06 -49.48
CA ILE A 760 -31.39 -21.01 -49.52
C ILE A 760 -32.28 -20.70 -50.71
N LYS A 761 -32.55 -19.42 -51.04
CA LYS A 761 -33.37 -19.04 -52.20
C LYS A 761 -32.69 -19.39 -53.53
N LEU A 762 -31.39 -19.12 -53.68
CA LEU A 762 -30.57 -19.52 -54.83
C LEU A 762 -30.49 -21.04 -54.94
N LYS A 763 -30.23 -21.73 -53.84
CA LYS A 763 -30.25 -23.19 -53.76
C LYS A 763 -31.64 -23.72 -54.07
N ASN A 764 -32.72 -23.05 -53.68
CA ASN A 764 -34.08 -23.42 -54.04
C ASN A 764 -34.38 -23.15 -55.52
N VAL A 765 -33.79 -22.14 -56.14
CA VAL A 765 -33.92 -21.90 -57.60
C VAL A 765 -33.10 -22.92 -58.38
N MET A 766 -31.85 -23.18 -58.01
CA MET A 766 -31.04 -24.27 -58.58
C MET A 766 -31.68 -25.63 -58.30
N LEU A 767 -32.23 -25.86 -57.11
CA LEU A 767 -32.96 -27.07 -56.78
C LEU A 767 -34.27 -27.10 -57.55
N LYS A 768 -34.94 -25.98 -57.84
CA LYS A 768 -36.11 -25.94 -58.74
C LYS A 768 -35.72 -26.24 -60.18
N GLU A 769 -34.59 -25.77 -60.69
CA GLU A 769 -34.10 -26.11 -62.03
C GLU A 769 -33.61 -27.56 -62.10
N VAL A 770 -32.94 -28.05 -61.04
CA VAL A 770 -32.55 -29.46 -60.91
C VAL A 770 -33.79 -30.32 -60.70
N ILE A 771 -34.80 -29.86 -59.96
CA ILE A 771 -36.10 -30.52 -59.81
C ILE A 771 -36.87 -30.41 -61.10
N GLU A 772 -36.82 -29.36 -61.92
CA GLU A 772 -37.49 -29.26 -63.23
C GLU A 772 -36.78 -30.11 -64.28
N LYS A 773 -35.44 -30.12 -64.31
CA LYS A 773 -34.66 -31.06 -65.11
C LYS A 773 -34.88 -32.48 -64.63
N LYS A 774 -34.89 -32.73 -63.32
CA LYS A 774 -35.20 -34.03 -62.72
C LYS A 774 -36.68 -34.36 -62.81
N THR A 775 -37.64 -33.45 -62.92
CA THR A 775 -39.08 -33.73 -63.05
C THR A 775 -39.50 -33.82 -64.50
N LYS A 776 -38.79 -33.19 -65.45
CA LYS A 776 -38.88 -33.54 -66.87
C LYS A 776 -38.19 -34.87 -67.14
N LYS A 777 -37.03 -35.12 -66.53
CA LYS A 777 -36.34 -36.43 -66.60
C LYS A 777 -37.13 -37.49 -65.83
N LEU A 778 -37.74 -37.18 -64.69
CA LEU A 778 -38.59 -38.06 -63.87
C LEU A 778 -39.99 -38.15 -64.45
N ALA A 779 -40.55 -37.19 -65.19
CA ALA A 779 -41.81 -37.38 -65.92
C ALA A 779 -41.58 -38.26 -67.14
N LYS A 780 -40.47 -38.08 -67.88
CA LYS A 780 -40.02 -39.04 -68.89
C LYS A 780 -39.70 -40.41 -68.29
N THR A 781 -39.08 -40.44 -67.11
CA THR A 781 -38.70 -41.68 -66.41
C THR A 781 -39.86 -42.29 -65.64
N VAL A 782 -40.89 -41.56 -65.22
CA VAL A 782 -42.14 -42.04 -64.56
C VAL A 782 -43.15 -42.44 -65.61
N ASN A 783 -43.19 -41.82 -66.79
CA ASN A 783 -43.99 -42.36 -67.90
C ASN A 783 -43.32 -43.60 -68.49
N LYS A 784 -41.98 -43.61 -68.59
CA LYS A 784 -41.22 -44.82 -68.95
C LYS A 784 -41.31 -45.88 -67.84
N LEU A 785 -41.11 -45.53 -66.57
CA LEU A 785 -41.24 -46.44 -65.41
C LEU A 785 -42.68 -46.85 -65.14
N LYS A 786 -43.73 -46.06 -65.38
CA LYS A 786 -45.12 -46.54 -65.22
C LYS A 786 -45.48 -47.53 -66.33
N ALA A 787 -44.97 -47.34 -67.55
CA ALA A 787 -45.10 -48.32 -68.61
C ALA A 787 -44.25 -49.57 -68.33
N THR A 788 -43.02 -49.42 -67.84
CA THR A 788 -42.13 -50.53 -67.47
C THR A 788 -42.55 -51.23 -66.18
N GLU A 789 -43.10 -50.53 -65.18
CA GLU A 789 -43.63 -51.06 -63.91
C GLU A 789 -44.97 -51.75 -64.15
N LYS A 790 -45.83 -51.25 -65.04
CA LYS A 790 -47.04 -51.97 -65.43
C LYS A 790 -46.70 -53.25 -66.19
N ASN A 791 -45.72 -53.19 -67.10
CA ASN A 791 -45.22 -54.38 -67.81
C ASN A 791 -44.48 -55.35 -66.87
N LEU A 792 -43.62 -54.85 -65.96
CA LEU A 792 -42.89 -55.66 -64.97
C LEU A 792 -43.81 -56.24 -63.91
N LYS A 793 -44.78 -55.50 -63.39
CA LYS A 793 -45.78 -56.05 -62.44
C LYS A 793 -46.64 -57.10 -63.12
N GLN A 794 -46.93 -56.94 -64.41
CA GLN A 794 -47.68 -57.93 -65.17
C GLN A 794 -46.81 -59.15 -65.50
N GLU A 795 -45.53 -58.98 -65.85
CA GLU A 795 -44.57 -60.07 -66.05
C GLU A 795 -44.24 -60.80 -64.75
N ILE A 796 -44.02 -60.09 -63.64
CA ILE A 796 -43.76 -60.69 -62.31
C ILE A 796 -45.00 -61.43 -61.82
N LYS A 797 -46.21 -60.86 -61.97
CA LYS A 797 -47.45 -61.55 -61.59
C LYS A 797 -47.74 -62.75 -62.50
N GLN A 798 -47.38 -62.68 -63.78
CA GLN A 798 -47.44 -63.81 -64.70
C GLN A 798 -46.41 -64.89 -64.33
N GLN A 799 -45.18 -64.51 -63.99
CA GLN A 799 -44.14 -65.42 -63.49
C GLN A 799 -44.53 -66.08 -62.16
N GLU A 800 -45.09 -65.33 -61.20
CA GLU A 800 -45.58 -65.87 -59.92
C GLU A 800 -46.71 -66.90 -60.10
N THR A 801 -47.63 -66.64 -61.03
CA THR A 801 -48.74 -67.55 -61.34
C THR A 801 -48.25 -68.76 -62.15
N LEU A 802 -47.28 -68.57 -63.05
CA LEU A 802 -46.60 -69.64 -63.78
C LEU A 802 -45.82 -70.56 -62.84
N VAL A 803 -45.00 -70.01 -61.95
CA VAL A 803 -44.22 -70.81 -60.99
C VAL A 803 -45.13 -71.56 -60.04
N LYS A 804 -46.21 -70.96 -59.52
CA LYS A 804 -47.19 -71.67 -58.67
C LYS A 804 -47.95 -72.79 -59.39
N SER A 805 -48.34 -72.59 -60.66
CA SER A 805 -49.07 -73.62 -61.43
C SER A 805 -48.15 -74.73 -61.93
N ILE A 806 -47.00 -74.39 -62.52
CA ILE A 806 -45.99 -75.37 -62.97
C ILE A 806 -45.56 -76.25 -61.80
N SER A 807 -45.32 -75.66 -60.62
CA SER A 807 -44.87 -76.46 -59.48
C SER A 807 -45.96 -77.41 -58.96
N HIS A 808 -47.23 -77.00 -58.98
CA HIS A 808 -48.36 -77.88 -58.62
C HIS A 808 -48.57 -79.02 -59.62
N ASP A 809 -48.40 -78.73 -60.90
CA ASP A 809 -48.61 -79.67 -62.01
C ASP A 809 -47.41 -80.59 -62.26
N ILE A 810 -46.21 -80.24 -61.77
CA ILE A 810 -45.06 -81.16 -61.68
C ILE A 810 -45.17 -82.03 -60.43
N LYS A 811 -45.63 -81.48 -59.30
CA LYS A 811 -45.77 -82.18 -58.02
C LYS A 811 -46.74 -83.38 -58.09
N SER A 812 -47.86 -83.23 -58.79
CA SER A 812 -48.89 -84.27 -58.90
C SER A 812 -48.45 -85.54 -59.66
N PRO A 813 -47.90 -85.46 -60.90
CA PRO A 813 -47.41 -86.64 -61.61
C PRO A 813 -46.21 -87.27 -60.90
N LEU A 814 -45.29 -86.50 -60.31
CA LEU A 814 -44.18 -87.05 -59.51
C LEU A 814 -44.67 -87.89 -58.33
N LYS A 815 -45.67 -87.41 -57.61
CA LYS A 815 -46.29 -88.15 -56.50
C LYS A 815 -46.94 -89.46 -56.98
N PHE A 816 -47.57 -89.44 -58.16
CA PHE A 816 -48.11 -90.64 -58.80
C PHE A 816 -47.02 -91.61 -59.26
N LEU A 817 -45.91 -91.09 -59.79
CA LEU A 817 -44.75 -91.86 -60.23
C LEU A 817 -44.10 -92.59 -59.05
N MET A 818 -43.88 -91.88 -57.94
CA MET A 818 -43.43 -92.47 -56.67
C MET A 818 -44.37 -93.58 -56.18
N ALA A 819 -45.69 -93.32 -56.16
CA ALA A 819 -46.67 -94.31 -55.72
C ALA A 819 -46.69 -95.57 -56.59
N SER A 820 -46.54 -95.40 -57.91
CA SER A 820 -46.51 -96.51 -58.88
C SER A 820 -45.22 -97.34 -58.74
N LEU A 821 -44.09 -96.67 -58.50
CA LEU A 821 -42.81 -97.34 -58.28
C LEU A 821 -42.79 -98.14 -56.97
N ASN A 822 -43.37 -97.61 -55.89
CA ASN A 822 -43.53 -98.36 -54.64
C ASN A 822 -44.33 -99.65 -54.87
N HIS A 823 -45.43 -99.55 -55.63
CA HIS A 823 -46.28 -100.71 -55.96
C HIS A 823 -45.59 -101.76 -56.84
N LEU A 824 -44.64 -101.35 -57.69
CA LEU A 824 -43.82 -102.26 -58.47
C LEU A 824 -42.74 -102.94 -57.61
N SER A 825 -42.17 -102.21 -56.64
CA SER A 825 -41.18 -102.76 -55.72
C SER A 825 -41.76 -103.83 -54.77
N ASP A 826 -43.04 -103.69 -54.39
CA ASP A 826 -43.71 -104.59 -53.45
C ASP A 826 -44.26 -105.90 -54.06
N ASN A 827 -44.18 -106.08 -55.40
CA ASN A 827 -44.72 -107.28 -56.06
C ASN A 827 -43.71 -108.45 -56.13
N ILE A 828 -44.11 -109.58 -55.56
CA ILE A 828 -43.31 -110.77 -55.19
C ILE A 828 -42.60 -111.47 -56.38
N ASN A 829 -42.99 -111.20 -57.64
CA ASN A 829 -42.39 -111.84 -58.82
C ASN A 829 -41.16 -111.12 -59.42
N ILE A 830 -40.77 -109.94 -58.93
CA ILE A 830 -39.62 -109.16 -59.46
C ILE A 830 -38.29 -109.48 -58.75
N GLN A 831 -38.31 -110.30 -57.68
CA GLN A 831 -37.09 -110.62 -56.91
C GLN A 831 -36.05 -111.49 -57.64
N GLN A 832 -36.38 -112.11 -58.78
CA GLN A 832 -35.42 -112.97 -59.51
C GLN A 832 -34.57 -112.21 -60.55
N ASP A 833 -34.94 -110.98 -60.92
CA ASP A 833 -34.18 -110.14 -61.86
C ASP A 833 -33.51 -108.97 -61.11
N GLU A 834 -32.29 -109.21 -60.61
CA GLU A 834 -31.49 -108.21 -59.89
C GLU A 834 -31.29 -106.90 -60.68
N LYS A 835 -31.30 -106.98 -62.02
CA LYS A 835 -31.02 -105.81 -62.87
C LYS A 835 -32.22 -104.87 -62.91
N LEU A 836 -33.43 -105.42 -63.00
CA LEU A 836 -34.68 -104.63 -62.97
C LEU A 836 -34.92 -104.01 -61.59
N LYS A 837 -34.63 -104.75 -60.52
CA LYS A 837 -34.74 -104.23 -59.14
C LYS A 837 -33.86 -103.01 -58.92
N ARG A 838 -32.57 -103.07 -59.29
CA ARG A 838 -31.66 -101.92 -59.20
C ARG A 838 -32.13 -100.73 -60.03
N GLN A 839 -32.73 -100.97 -61.20
CA GLN A 839 -33.28 -99.90 -62.03
C GLN A 839 -34.48 -99.21 -61.37
N ILE A 840 -35.40 -99.96 -60.75
CA ILE A 840 -36.55 -99.40 -60.03
C ILE A 840 -36.08 -98.59 -58.81
N GLU A 841 -35.15 -99.13 -58.01
CA GLU A 841 -34.57 -98.43 -56.86
C GLU A 841 -33.89 -97.11 -57.28
N THR A 842 -33.16 -97.13 -58.40
CA THR A 842 -32.51 -95.92 -58.95
C THR A 842 -33.54 -94.87 -59.39
N ILE A 843 -34.66 -95.29 -59.99
CA ILE A 843 -35.73 -94.40 -60.43
C ILE A 843 -36.51 -93.84 -59.23
N GLN A 844 -36.73 -94.64 -58.17
CA GLN A 844 -37.34 -94.17 -56.92
C GLN A 844 -36.48 -93.09 -56.27
N LEU A 845 -35.20 -93.36 -56.05
CA LEU A 845 -34.24 -92.40 -55.51
C LEU A 845 -34.22 -91.09 -56.29
N SER A 846 -34.23 -91.18 -57.62
CA SER A 846 -34.23 -90.00 -58.50
C SER A 846 -35.56 -89.22 -58.43
N SER A 847 -36.69 -89.91 -58.27
CA SER A 847 -38.02 -89.29 -58.22
C SER A 847 -38.28 -88.59 -56.87
N ASP A 848 -37.82 -89.18 -55.78
CA ASP A 848 -37.91 -88.60 -54.43
C ASP A 848 -37.11 -87.29 -54.35
N GLN A 849 -35.87 -87.32 -54.86
CA GLN A 849 -35.03 -86.13 -54.96
C GLN A 849 -35.71 -85.03 -55.78
N LEU A 850 -36.33 -85.37 -56.91
CA LEU A 850 -36.99 -84.41 -57.78
C LEU A 850 -38.21 -83.75 -57.12
N TYR A 851 -38.99 -84.51 -56.35
CA TYR A 851 -40.11 -83.98 -55.61
C TYR A 851 -39.67 -83.01 -54.49
N GLU A 852 -38.62 -83.38 -53.76
CA GLU A 852 -38.04 -82.53 -52.71
C GLU A 852 -37.49 -81.21 -53.29
N TYR A 853 -36.85 -81.25 -54.45
CA TYR A 853 -36.36 -80.06 -55.15
C TYR A 853 -37.50 -79.10 -55.53
N VAL A 854 -38.61 -79.62 -56.03
CA VAL A 854 -39.77 -78.79 -56.41
C VAL A 854 -40.39 -78.12 -55.19
N GLU A 855 -40.53 -78.83 -54.07
CA GLU A 855 -41.03 -78.27 -52.81
C GLU A 855 -40.13 -77.15 -52.24
N ASN A 856 -38.82 -77.36 -52.25
CA ASN A 856 -37.86 -76.37 -51.76
C ASN A 856 -37.84 -75.10 -52.64
N LEU A 857 -38.04 -75.26 -53.96
CA LEU A 857 -38.15 -74.12 -54.88
C LEU A 857 -39.39 -73.25 -54.61
N ILE A 858 -40.52 -73.85 -54.26
CA ILE A 858 -41.74 -73.11 -53.88
C ILE A 858 -41.51 -72.31 -52.58
N LYS A 859 -40.93 -72.95 -51.54
CA LYS A 859 -40.65 -72.28 -50.26
C LYS A 859 -39.71 -71.09 -50.44
N TYR A 860 -38.67 -71.25 -51.25
CA TYR A 860 -37.72 -70.18 -51.59
C TYR A 860 -38.41 -68.99 -52.29
N SER A 861 -39.22 -69.26 -53.32
CA SER A 861 -39.97 -68.21 -54.04
C SER A 861 -40.84 -67.36 -53.12
N THR A 862 -41.40 -67.96 -52.06
CA THR A 862 -42.29 -67.26 -51.13
C THR A 862 -41.54 -66.26 -50.25
N ILE A 863 -40.31 -66.56 -49.83
CA ILE A 863 -39.48 -65.68 -48.97
C ILE A 863 -38.91 -64.50 -49.77
N PHE A 864 -38.53 -64.73 -51.03
CA PHE A 864 -38.05 -63.67 -51.92
C PHE A 864 -39.08 -62.54 -52.10
N ILE A 865 -40.38 -62.88 -52.03
CA ILE A 865 -41.49 -61.93 -52.19
C ILE A 865 -41.78 -61.15 -50.88
N GLU A 866 -41.57 -61.74 -49.70
CA GLU A 866 -41.91 -61.12 -48.40
C GLU A 866 -40.86 -60.10 -47.90
N GLY A 867 -39.61 -60.18 -48.38
CA GLY A 867 -38.54 -59.21 -48.11
C GLY A 867 -38.07 -59.13 -46.65
N ARG A 868 -37.30 -58.08 -46.32
CA ARG A 868 -36.64 -57.86 -45.01
C ARG A 868 -37.60 -57.39 -43.91
N LYS A 869 -38.68 -58.14 -43.65
CA LYS A 869 -39.53 -57.93 -42.46
C LYS A 869 -38.88 -58.62 -41.26
N LEU A 870 -38.44 -57.83 -40.30
CA LEU A 870 -38.09 -58.34 -38.97
C LEU A 870 -39.39 -58.78 -38.27
N GLU A 871 -39.38 -59.95 -37.65
CA GLU A 871 -40.51 -60.44 -36.84
C GLU A 871 -40.86 -59.42 -35.76
N ASP A 872 -42.14 -59.20 -35.43
CA ASP A 872 -42.54 -58.18 -34.46
C ASP A 872 -42.22 -58.57 -32.99
N LYS A 873 -42.04 -59.86 -32.71
CA LYS A 873 -41.73 -60.43 -31.38
C LYS A 873 -40.48 -61.33 -31.43
N GLY A 874 -39.61 -61.24 -30.43
CA GLY A 874 -38.44 -62.12 -30.32
C GLY A 874 -38.84 -63.58 -30.03
N TYR A 875 -38.09 -64.53 -30.57
CA TYR A 875 -38.30 -65.98 -30.40
C TYR A 875 -37.02 -66.66 -29.87
N SER A 876 -37.15 -67.78 -29.14
CA SER A 876 -36.01 -68.55 -28.62
C SER A 876 -35.25 -69.20 -29.78
N LEU A 877 -33.96 -68.90 -29.90
CA LEU A 877 -33.10 -69.52 -30.90
C LEU A 877 -32.85 -70.98 -30.55
N HIS A 878 -32.71 -71.29 -29.25
CA HIS A 878 -32.55 -72.66 -28.78
C HIS A 878 -33.73 -73.52 -29.23
N ASP A 879 -34.97 -73.06 -29.01
CA ASP A 879 -36.17 -73.82 -29.38
C ASP A 879 -36.28 -74.04 -30.89
N LEU A 880 -35.89 -73.04 -31.69
CA LEU A 880 -35.89 -73.17 -33.15
C LEU A 880 -34.86 -74.21 -33.61
N ILE A 881 -33.67 -74.21 -33.02
CA ILE A 881 -32.63 -75.20 -33.34
C ILE A 881 -33.08 -76.58 -32.90
N GLU A 882 -33.65 -76.72 -31.71
CA GLU A 882 -34.13 -77.99 -31.17
C GLU A 882 -35.26 -78.58 -32.03
N GLU A 883 -36.18 -77.74 -32.50
CA GLU A 883 -37.22 -78.11 -33.46
C GLU A 883 -36.63 -78.71 -34.75
N LYS A 884 -35.46 -78.22 -35.19
CA LYS A 884 -34.78 -78.76 -36.39
C LYS A 884 -33.92 -79.97 -36.09
N ILE A 885 -33.27 -80.02 -34.94
CA ILE A 885 -32.49 -81.19 -34.52
C ILE A 885 -33.38 -82.43 -34.46
N GLN A 886 -34.59 -82.34 -33.90
CA GLN A 886 -35.55 -83.45 -33.85
C GLN A 886 -35.84 -84.09 -35.22
N ILE A 887 -35.77 -83.31 -36.31
CA ILE A 887 -36.00 -83.81 -37.67
C ILE A 887 -34.83 -84.70 -38.12
N PHE A 888 -33.60 -84.35 -37.72
CA PHE A 888 -32.39 -85.05 -38.13
C PHE A 888 -31.83 -86.02 -37.09
N GLU A 889 -32.35 -86.04 -35.87
CA GLU A 889 -31.91 -86.93 -34.78
C GLU A 889 -31.81 -88.40 -35.22
N LYS A 890 -32.85 -88.91 -35.89
CA LYS A 890 -32.87 -90.30 -36.35
C LYS A 890 -31.83 -90.56 -37.45
N ILE A 891 -31.60 -89.59 -38.33
CA ILE A 891 -30.65 -89.71 -39.45
C ILE A 891 -29.22 -89.67 -38.89
N ALA A 892 -28.94 -88.73 -37.99
CA ALA A 892 -27.67 -88.67 -37.30
C ALA A 892 -27.42 -89.95 -36.48
N ALA A 893 -28.42 -90.44 -35.75
CA ALA A 893 -28.32 -91.70 -35.00
C ALA A 893 -28.07 -92.92 -35.92
N SER A 894 -28.65 -92.97 -37.13
CA SER A 894 -28.36 -94.05 -38.08
C SER A 894 -26.93 -94.02 -38.62
N GLU A 895 -26.28 -92.86 -38.63
CA GLU A 895 -24.88 -92.68 -39.04
C GLU A 895 -23.92 -92.63 -37.83
N ASN A 896 -24.40 -93.01 -36.62
CA ASN A 896 -23.68 -92.93 -35.35
C ASN A 896 -23.12 -91.52 -35.03
N THR A 897 -23.83 -90.48 -35.45
CA THR A 897 -23.48 -89.08 -35.23
C THR A 897 -24.41 -88.48 -34.18
N VAL A 898 -23.87 -87.73 -33.22
CA VAL A 898 -24.65 -87.04 -32.18
C VAL A 898 -24.75 -85.56 -32.53
N ILE A 899 -25.95 -84.99 -32.47
CA ILE A 899 -26.17 -83.56 -32.64
C ILE A 899 -26.32 -82.91 -31.25
N ILE A 900 -25.52 -81.89 -30.96
CA ILE A 900 -25.46 -81.21 -29.66
C ILE A 900 -25.83 -79.74 -29.83
N ASN A 901 -26.92 -79.31 -29.20
CA ASN A 901 -27.30 -77.91 -29.11
C ASN A 901 -26.70 -77.26 -27.85
N LYS A 902 -25.66 -76.45 -28.01
CA LYS A 902 -25.07 -75.64 -26.93
C LYS A 902 -25.57 -74.20 -26.88
N VAL A 903 -26.60 -73.85 -27.66
CA VAL A 903 -27.23 -72.53 -27.58
C VAL A 903 -27.99 -72.44 -26.24
N PRO A 904 -27.85 -71.36 -25.45
CA PRO A 904 -28.56 -71.24 -24.17
C PRO A 904 -30.09 -71.19 -24.35
N GLN A 905 -30.84 -71.93 -23.53
CA GLN A 905 -32.32 -71.97 -23.58
C GLN A 905 -32.97 -70.59 -23.46
N ASP A 906 -32.38 -69.68 -22.69
CA ASP A 906 -32.90 -68.34 -22.45
C ASP A 906 -32.49 -67.32 -23.53
N PHE A 907 -31.95 -67.76 -24.67
CA PHE A 907 -31.45 -66.88 -25.72
C PHE A 907 -32.51 -66.57 -26.79
N PHE A 908 -33.16 -65.40 -26.66
CA PHE A 908 -34.19 -64.91 -27.58
C PHE A 908 -33.62 -63.90 -28.59
N ILE A 909 -34.05 -64.02 -29.85
CA ILE A 909 -33.62 -63.15 -30.94
C ILE A 909 -34.81 -62.60 -31.72
N LYS A 910 -34.68 -61.37 -32.20
CA LYS A 910 -35.61 -60.77 -33.16
C LYS A 910 -34.92 -60.61 -34.52
N THR A 911 -35.10 -61.62 -35.37
CA THR A 911 -34.68 -61.62 -36.78
C THR A 911 -35.73 -62.32 -37.65
N ASN A 912 -35.50 -62.52 -38.95
CA ASN A 912 -36.43 -63.24 -39.82
C ASN A 912 -36.43 -64.74 -39.46
N LYS A 913 -37.41 -65.17 -38.66
CA LYS A 913 -37.52 -66.55 -38.14
C LYS A 913 -37.58 -67.58 -39.26
N LYS A 914 -38.33 -67.30 -40.33
CA LYS A 914 -38.51 -68.21 -41.47
C LYS A 914 -37.20 -68.41 -42.24
N ALA A 915 -36.47 -67.33 -42.53
CA ALA A 915 -35.20 -67.41 -43.24
C ALA A 915 -34.15 -68.18 -42.41
N LEU A 916 -34.00 -67.82 -41.13
CA LEU A 916 -33.04 -68.50 -40.24
C LEU A 916 -33.40 -69.97 -40.05
N SER A 917 -34.68 -70.30 -39.96
CA SER A 917 -35.16 -71.69 -39.87
C SER A 917 -34.75 -72.54 -41.08
N ILE A 918 -34.76 -72.00 -42.29
CA ILE A 918 -34.36 -72.73 -43.50
C ILE A 918 -32.85 -72.87 -43.57
N ILE A 919 -32.12 -71.82 -43.17
CA ILE A 919 -30.67 -71.84 -43.12
C ILE A 919 -30.17 -72.94 -42.16
N ILE A 920 -30.71 -72.99 -40.94
CA ILE A 920 -30.36 -74.00 -39.94
C ILE A 920 -30.70 -75.40 -40.45
N HIS A 921 -31.89 -75.59 -41.05
CA HIS A 921 -32.29 -76.90 -41.59
C HIS A 921 -31.32 -77.41 -42.67
N ASN A 922 -30.93 -76.56 -43.63
CA ASN A 922 -30.00 -76.95 -44.69
C ASN A 922 -28.57 -77.18 -44.16
N LEU A 923 -28.14 -76.42 -43.15
CA LEU A 923 -26.83 -76.65 -42.54
C LEU A 923 -26.79 -77.95 -41.73
N LEU A 924 -27.86 -78.28 -41.00
CA LEU A 924 -27.99 -79.56 -40.31
C LEU A 924 -28.07 -80.74 -41.29
N ASP A 925 -28.82 -80.60 -42.38
CA ASP A 925 -28.87 -81.61 -43.44
C ASP A 925 -27.49 -81.86 -44.04
N ASN A 926 -26.74 -80.78 -44.35
CA ASN A 926 -25.38 -80.89 -44.86
C ASN A 926 -24.42 -81.50 -43.84
N ALA A 927 -24.49 -81.09 -42.58
CA ALA A 927 -23.62 -81.63 -41.53
C ALA A 927 -23.89 -83.13 -41.33
N THR A 928 -25.16 -83.53 -41.17
CA THR A 928 -25.54 -84.93 -40.95
C THR A 928 -25.19 -85.87 -42.10
N LYS A 929 -25.27 -85.40 -43.36
CA LYS A 929 -24.87 -86.18 -44.54
C LYS A 929 -23.36 -86.39 -44.66
N ASN A 930 -22.55 -85.51 -44.06
CA ASN A 930 -21.10 -85.51 -44.24
C ASN A 930 -20.32 -85.95 -43.00
N THR A 931 -21.02 -86.25 -41.91
CA THR A 931 -20.44 -86.70 -40.64
C THR A 931 -20.96 -88.09 -40.30
N ASN A 932 -20.05 -89.07 -40.24
CA ASN A 932 -20.35 -90.44 -39.83
C ASN A 932 -19.47 -90.76 -38.62
N ASN A 933 -20.03 -91.42 -37.59
CA ASN A 933 -19.30 -91.74 -36.36
C ASN A 933 -18.72 -90.48 -35.67
N GLY A 934 -19.46 -89.37 -35.67
CA GLY A 934 -18.96 -88.06 -35.27
C GLY A 934 -19.90 -87.25 -34.37
N GLU A 935 -19.60 -85.97 -34.22
CA GLU A 935 -20.44 -85.02 -33.49
C GLU A 935 -20.69 -83.77 -34.35
N ILE A 936 -21.92 -83.26 -34.26
CA ILE A 936 -22.34 -81.99 -34.87
C ILE A 936 -22.77 -81.08 -33.73
N GLU A 937 -22.04 -79.99 -33.54
CA GLU A 937 -22.26 -79.04 -32.46
C GLU A 937 -22.77 -77.70 -33.00
N LEU A 938 -23.83 -77.18 -32.38
CA LEU A 938 -24.38 -75.86 -32.65
C LEU A 938 -24.18 -74.97 -31.43
N GLN A 939 -23.50 -73.84 -31.60
CA GLN A 939 -23.28 -72.87 -30.54
C GLN A 939 -23.48 -71.45 -31.07
N CYS A 940 -23.79 -70.52 -30.17
CA CYS A 940 -23.92 -69.12 -30.53
C CYS A 940 -23.00 -68.24 -29.70
N ALA A 941 -22.48 -67.19 -30.34
CA ALA A 941 -21.82 -66.08 -29.68
C ALA A 941 -22.46 -64.77 -30.14
N THR A 942 -22.45 -63.77 -29.27
CA THR A 942 -23.02 -62.46 -29.58
C THR A 942 -22.00 -61.37 -29.35
N LYS A 943 -21.89 -60.45 -30.30
CA LYS A 943 -21.05 -59.26 -30.17
C LYS A 943 -21.70 -58.11 -30.93
N ASP A 944 -21.85 -56.95 -30.29
CA ASP A 944 -22.33 -55.71 -30.91
C ASP A 944 -23.66 -55.85 -31.70
N ASN A 945 -24.69 -56.48 -31.13
CA ASN A 945 -25.99 -56.81 -31.76
C ASN A 945 -25.91 -57.71 -33.01
N MET A 946 -24.77 -58.37 -33.22
CA MET A 946 -24.63 -59.43 -34.21
C MET A 946 -24.65 -60.78 -33.50
N LEU A 947 -25.49 -61.68 -34.00
CA LEU A 947 -25.56 -63.07 -33.63
C LEU A 947 -24.61 -63.81 -34.56
N SER A 948 -23.57 -64.41 -33.99
CA SER A 948 -22.77 -65.44 -34.64
C SER A 948 -23.33 -66.81 -34.25
N LEU A 949 -23.96 -67.50 -35.19
CA LEU A 949 -24.41 -68.89 -35.05
C LEU A 949 -23.39 -69.80 -35.74
N ILE A 950 -22.75 -70.66 -34.97
CA ILE A 950 -21.68 -71.54 -35.44
C ILE A 950 -22.21 -72.97 -35.43
N ILE A 951 -22.12 -73.64 -36.57
CA ILE A 951 -22.39 -75.06 -36.73
C ILE A 951 -21.08 -75.73 -37.10
N MET A 952 -20.67 -76.72 -36.30
CA MET A 952 -19.40 -77.40 -36.45
C MET A 952 -19.60 -78.90 -36.47
N ASP A 953 -19.03 -79.57 -37.46
CA ASP A 953 -18.99 -81.02 -37.56
C ASP A 953 -17.55 -81.53 -37.66
N ASN A 954 -17.29 -82.77 -37.27
CA ASN A 954 -15.98 -83.43 -37.38
C ASN A 954 -15.91 -84.47 -38.53
N GLY A 955 -16.71 -84.28 -39.58
CA GLY A 955 -16.86 -85.17 -40.72
C GLY A 955 -15.81 -84.98 -41.82
N LYS A 956 -16.22 -85.24 -43.07
CA LYS A 956 -15.33 -85.28 -44.25
C LYS A 956 -14.64 -83.95 -44.57
N GLY A 957 -15.19 -82.82 -44.11
CA GLY A 957 -14.71 -81.48 -44.44
C GLY A 957 -14.81 -81.12 -45.94
N MET A 958 -14.42 -79.89 -46.27
CA MET A 958 -14.46 -79.33 -47.62
C MET A 958 -13.04 -79.01 -48.12
N SER A 959 -12.82 -79.14 -49.44
CA SER A 959 -11.58 -78.67 -50.06
C SER A 959 -11.52 -77.13 -50.06
N LYS A 960 -10.31 -76.58 -50.00
CA LYS A 960 -10.10 -75.13 -49.99
C LYS A 960 -10.69 -74.42 -51.21
N GLU A 961 -10.64 -75.06 -52.38
CA GLU A 961 -11.24 -74.57 -53.64
C GLU A 961 -12.76 -74.40 -53.51
N LEU A 962 -13.42 -75.33 -52.82
CA LEU A 962 -14.86 -75.29 -52.60
C LEU A 962 -15.25 -74.19 -51.59
N ILE A 963 -14.44 -73.99 -50.56
CA ILE A 963 -14.61 -72.90 -49.58
C ILE A 963 -14.46 -71.54 -50.27
N ASP A 964 -13.38 -71.36 -51.05
CA ASP A 964 -13.12 -70.11 -51.77
C ASP A 964 -14.23 -69.80 -52.77
N TYR A 965 -14.79 -70.82 -53.43
CA TYR A 965 -15.95 -70.67 -54.32
C TYR A 965 -17.18 -70.10 -53.60
N TYR A 966 -17.54 -70.63 -52.44
CA TYR A 966 -18.72 -70.16 -51.71
C TYR A 966 -18.51 -68.76 -51.10
N LEU A 967 -17.31 -68.45 -50.61
CA LEU A 967 -16.98 -67.10 -50.13
C LEU A 967 -16.92 -66.06 -51.26
N ASP A 968 -16.49 -66.43 -52.46
CA ASP A 968 -16.56 -65.55 -53.64
C ASP A 968 -18.00 -65.37 -54.12
N PHE A 969 -18.82 -66.43 -54.11
CA PHE A 969 -20.25 -66.35 -54.45
C PHE A 969 -21.01 -65.38 -53.52
N TYR A 970 -20.69 -65.36 -52.22
CA TYR A 970 -21.26 -64.37 -51.29
C TYR A 970 -20.88 -62.92 -51.66
N LYS A 971 -19.65 -62.67 -52.12
CA LYS A 971 -19.17 -61.32 -52.49
C LYS A 971 -19.66 -60.86 -53.86
N ASN A 972 -19.74 -61.78 -54.83
CA ASN A 972 -20.11 -61.52 -56.21
C ASN A 972 -21.17 -62.55 -56.67
N PRO A 973 -22.44 -62.36 -56.29
CA PRO A 973 -23.51 -63.31 -56.63
C PRO A 973 -23.86 -63.21 -58.12
N ILE A 974 -23.09 -63.92 -58.95
CA ILE A 974 -23.32 -64.10 -60.38
C ILE A 974 -23.52 -65.60 -60.63
N VAL A 975 -24.70 -65.93 -61.15
CA VAL A 975 -25.24 -67.29 -61.29
C VAL A 975 -24.29 -68.21 -62.09
N LYS A 976 -23.71 -69.21 -61.42
CA LYS A 976 -23.14 -70.43 -62.02
C LYS A 976 -23.57 -71.66 -61.21
N ASN A 977 -24.05 -72.68 -61.92
CA ASN A 977 -24.72 -73.87 -61.41
C ASN A 977 -23.78 -74.83 -60.66
N TYR A 978 -23.87 -74.92 -59.34
CA TYR A 978 -23.51 -76.11 -58.55
C TYR A 978 -24.21 -76.08 -57.17
N HIS A 979 -24.51 -77.27 -56.63
CA HIS A 979 -24.99 -77.59 -55.27
C HIS A 979 -25.90 -76.56 -54.55
N LEU A 980 -27.22 -76.77 -54.68
CA LEU A 980 -28.28 -75.85 -54.24
C LEU A 980 -28.26 -75.46 -52.75
N GLY A 981 -27.77 -76.34 -51.86
CA GLY A 981 -27.93 -76.19 -50.41
C GLY A 981 -27.22 -74.96 -49.83
N LEU A 982 -25.89 -74.86 -50.00
CA LEU A 982 -25.12 -73.74 -49.44
C LEU A 982 -25.31 -72.44 -50.24
N HIS A 983 -25.60 -72.53 -51.54
CA HIS A 983 -26.02 -71.37 -52.34
C HIS A 983 -27.30 -70.75 -51.79
N MET A 984 -28.30 -71.58 -51.48
CA MET A 984 -29.55 -71.10 -50.90
C MET A 984 -29.32 -70.43 -49.55
N ILE A 985 -28.41 -70.96 -48.74
CA ILE A 985 -28.00 -70.33 -47.48
C ILE A 985 -27.39 -68.95 -47.73
N ILE A 986 -26.44 -68.85 -48.66
CA ILE A 986 -25.77 -67.59 -49.03
C ILE A 986 -26.77 -66.55 -49.57
N GLU A 987 -27.69 -66.94 -50.46
CA GLU A 987 -28.69 -66.03 -51.00
C GLU A 987 -29.67 -65.55 -49.94
N LEU A 988 -30.12 -66.44 -49.04
CA LEU A 988 -30.97 -66.05 -47.91
C LEU A 988 -30.24 -65.10 -46.95
N LEU A 989 -28.94 -65.31 -46.73
CA LEU A 989 -28.09 -64.41 -45.93
C LEU A 989 -27.97 -63.03 -46.57
N ILE A 990 -27.75 -62.94 -47.89
CA ILE A 990 -27.75 -61.66 -48.62
C ILE A 990 -29.08 -60.93 -48.45
N ILE A 991 -30.21 -61.65 -48.51
CA ILE A 991 -31.55 -61.05 -48.34
C ILE A 991 -31.75 -60.47 -46.93
N ILE A 992 -31.26 -61.14 -45.89
CA ILE A 992 -31.39 -60.65 -44.50
C ILE A 992 -30.23 -59.72 -44.06
N LYS A 993 -29.21 -59.56 -44.91
CA LYS A 993 -27.92 -58.89 -44.64
C LYS A 993 -27.10 -59.57 -43.52
N GLY A 994 -26.96 -60.88 -43.60
CA GLY A 994 -26.01 -61.64 -42.78
C GLY A 994 -24.73 -61.98 -43.55
N ASP A 995 -23.63 -62.16 -42.82
CA ASP A 995 -22.34 -62.65 -43.30
C ASP A 995 -22.19 -64.16 -43.03
N ILE A 996 -21.29 -64.81 -43.78
CA ILE A 996 -20.92 -66.21 -43.59
C ILE A 996 -19.39 -66.37 -43.60
N ASN A 997 -18.87 -67.14 -42.65
CA ASN A 997 -17.49 -67.61 -42.62
C ASN A 997 -17.48 -69.14 -42.63
N ILE A 998 -16.60 -69.72 -43.43
CA ILE A 998 -16.45 -71.18 -43.54
C ILE A 998 -14.97 -71.51 -43.30
N SER A 999 -14.69 -72.37 -42.33
CA SER A 999 -13.37 -72.97 -42.13
C SER A 999 -13.49 -74.48 -42.06
N SER A 1000 -12.78 -75.17 -42.95
CA SER A 1000 -12.83 -76.63 -43.03
C SER A 1000 -11.54 -77.18 -43.62
N SER A 1001 -11.16 -78.38 -43.18
CA SER A 1001 -10.04 -79.16 -43.68
C SER A 1001 -10.54 -80.56 -44.03
N ILE A 1002 -10.02 -81.16 -45.10
CA ILE A 1002 -10.41 -82.52 -45.51
C ILE A 1002 -10.11 -83.51 -44.37
N ASN A 1003 -11.13 -84.28 -43.98
CA ASN A 1003 -11.16 -85.26 -42.88
C ASN A 1003 -11.00 -84.70 -41.45
N GLU A 1004 -11.06 -83.38 -41.23
CA GLU A 1004 -11.09 -82.78 -39.88
C GLU A 1004 -12.44 -82.11 -39.55
N GLY A 1005 -13.37 -82.10 -40.50
CA GLY A 1005 -14.70 -81.51 -40.34
C GLY A 1005 -14.86 -80.08 -40.86
N THR A 1006 -16.03 -79.50 -40.64
CA THR A 1006 -16.42 -78.17 -41.14
C THR A 1006 -16.95 -77.29 -40.03
N ILE A 1007 -16.49 -76.04 -39.97
CA ILE A 1007 -17.08 -74.98 -39.15
C ILE A 1007 -17.71 -73.96 -40.09
N ILE A 1008 -19.01 -73.73 -39.94
CA ILE A 1008 -19.76 -72.68 -40.63
C ILE A 1008 -20.30 -71.71 -39.59
N GLU A 1009 -19.84 -70.47 -39.67
CA GLU A 1009 -20.28 -69.36 -38.83
C GLU A 1009 -21.17 -68.43 -39.66
N ILE A 1010 -22.38 -68.19 -39.18
CA ILE A 1010 -23.34 -67.24 -39.75
C ILE A 1010 -23.46 -66.04 -38.82
N ILE A 1011 -23.27 -64.84 -39.36
CA ILE A 1011 -23.32 -63.59 -38.60
C ILE A 1011 -24.53 -62.77 -39.08
N VAL A 1012 -25.56 -62.64 -38.25
CA VAL A 1012 -26.78 -61.89 -38.58
C VAL A 1012 -27.07 -60.83 -37.53
N GLU A 1013 -27.56 -59.67 -37.97
CA GLU A 1013 -28.04 -58.63 -37.06
C GLU A 1013 -29.27 -59.15 -36.29
N TYR A 1014 -29.23 -59.10 -34.97
CA TYR A 1014 -30.36 -59.44 -34.10
C TYR A 1014 -30.64 -58.29 -33.12
N THR A 1015 -31.92 -58.12 -32.79
CA THR A 1015 -32.40 -57.13 -31.81
C THR A 1015 -33.16 -57.77 -30.67
#